data_AF-V9F677-F1
#
_entry.id   AF-V9F677-F1
#
_cell.length_a   1.000
_cell.length_b   1.000
_cell.length_c   1.000
_cell.angle_alpha   90.00
_cell.angle_beta   90.00
_cell.angle_gamma   90.00
#
_symmetry.space_group_name_H-M   'P 1'
#
loop_
_entity.id
_entity.type
_entity.pdbx_description
1 polymer ?
#
loop_
_entity_poly.entity_id
_entity_poly.type
_entity_poly.pdbx_seq_one_letter_code
_entity_poly.pdbx_strand_id
1 'polypeptide(L)'
;MFDTTTNSCKSGLPSFVTTTVVGVDACLASSTCTGQAAPYTGTSCSSTLTYKHDIATAFGANPYVIVEKYTASQSCAADKLLGITTYLADGKCHKTDTSKSYRATRSADNSASIKTYSDAVCGAGETTTVVTASQGSTHACTADTKVYGAGSTPLYLSSKVNYDTNENSCKSGLPSLVTSSVVAVDACLVTTVCTGQAAPYTGTSCISTLTYKDDMAAAFGSNPYVIVEKYTAGQSCADDKLLGITTYLADGKCHKTGSAASYRATRRADNSVTVQPYTDGVCGTTGTLLTVSAADGTSNACASDTKVYGAGTTPLYLTSTVSYESNANSCKSGLPSYVATAVGTFAVCVPSSVCTGQSAPYTGTSCSSSLTYKDDMAAAFGSNPYVIVEKYTAGQSCAADKLSSITTYLADGKCHKTSSTASYRATRKADNSATIKTYADALCGTGETVTAVSASQGTTNACTTDTKVYGAGTTPLHLTSTVSYEANTNSCKSGLPSYVTTSVGAFAVCVPSSDCTGQAVPYTGTSCSSTLTYKDDMAAAFGSNPYVIVEKYNSGKSCAAAELASITTYLADGKCHKTDSAKSYRATRSADNSASIKTYSDAVCGTGETPTAVSASQGTDHTCFSDTKVYGGGSTPLYLTSTVSYDTNTNTCSSGVPSLVTTTTGNTDTCTASTACTGGAAPYTGTSCSTVSSYKADMAAAFGSSPYMIVKKYTSGMKCAAAQLTGITTYLADGNCHKTGSSTSYAATRSADGSAVIQSYNDATCGTAGTRLTVTAAQTANSCAADGNGIADTKVYGSGKTPKVYSSTLYFDTNSNN
;
A
#
# COMPACT_ATOMS: atom_id res chain seq x y z
N MET A 1 24.97 27.86 -27.97
CA MET A 1 24.95 28.22 -26.55
C MET A 1 23.57 27.94 -26.00
N PHE A 2 23.50 27.50 -24.74
CA PHE A 2 22.25 27.13 -24.06
C PHE A 2 22.21 27.80 -22.69
N ASP A 3 21.02 28.26 -22.28
CA ASP A 3 20.84 28.91 -20.98
C ASP A 3 20.54 27.92 -19.84
N THR A 4 20.26 26.65 -20.17
CA THR A 4 19.90 25.59 -19.22
C THR A 4 20.67 24.29 -19.51
N THR A 5 20.98 23.50 -18.48
CA THR A 5 21.62 22.19 -18.62
C THR A 5 20.61 21.07 -18.88
N THR A 6 20.74 20.39 -20.02
CA THR A 6 20.01 19.13 -20.27
C THR A 6 20.94 17.91 -20.36
N ASN A 7 22.21 18.05 -19.94
CA ASN A 7 23.29 17.04 -20.03
C ASN A 7 23.58 16.48 -21.44
N SER A 8 22.83 16.89 -22.47
CA SER A 8 23.04 16.53 -23.88
C SER A 8 22.98 17.79 -24.75
N CYS A 9 23.98 17.97 -25.60
CA CYS A 9 24.05 19.14 -26.48
C CYS A 9 23.21 18.99 -27.76
N LYS A 10 22.50 17.86 -27.91
CA LYS A 10 21.62 17.56 -29.05
C LYS A 10 20.14 17.87 -28.81
N SER A 11 19.71 18.11 -27.57
CA SER A 11 18.28 18.18 -27.22
C SER A 11 17.81 19.47 -26.52
N GLY A 12 18.71 20.41 -26.24
CA GLY A 12 18.34 21.72 -25.67
C GLY A 12 17.94 22.74 -26.75
N LEU A 13 17.11 23.72 -26.40
CA LEU A 13 16.84 24.89 -27.25
C LEU A 13 18.06 25.83 -27.23
N PRO A 14 18.72 26.10 -28.36
CA PRO A 14 19.83 27.05 -28.38
C PRO A 14 19.33 28.47 -28.08
N SER A 15 20.00 29.18 -27.17
CA SER A 15 19.79 30.61 -26.98
C SER A 15 20.61 31.43 -27.97
N PHE A 16 21.79 30.98 -28.39
CA PHE A 16 22.62 31.73 -29.34
C PHE A 16 23.56 30.81 -30.12
N VAL A 17 23.72 31.05 -31.42
CA VAL A 17 24.56 30.23 -32.30
C VAL A 17 25.51 31.12 -33.09
N THR A 18 26.80 30.83 -33.04
CA THR A 18 27.82 31.42 -33.93
C THR A 18 28.43 30.33 -34.78
N THR A 19 28.47 30.57 -36.09
CA THR A 19 29.02 29.63 -37.07
C THR A 19 30.26 30.24 -37.72
N THR A 20 31.36 29.49 -37.71
CA THR A 20 32.60 29.79 -38.43
C THR A 20 32.80 28.76 -39.55
N VAL A 21 33.29 29.20 -40.71
CA VAL A 21 33.55 28.30 -41.84
C VAL A 21 34.88 27.58 -41.59
N VAL A 22 34.84 26.24 -41.54
CA VAL A 22 36.01 25.36 -41.38
C VAL A 22 36.03 24.30 -42.49
N GLY A 23 37.18 23.69 -42.76
CA GLY A 23 37.28 22.56 -43.69
C GLY A 23 36.45 21.36 -43.21
N VAL A 24 35.95 20.53 -44.14
CA VAL A 24 35.04 19.41 -43.85
C VAL A 24 35.58 18.46 -42.78
N ASP A 25 36.90 18.22 -42.78
CA ASP A 25 37.58 17.31 -41.84
C ASP A 25 37.87 17.92 -40.45
N ALA A 26 37.57 19.21 -40.25
CA ALA A 26 37.90 19.96 -39.04
C ALA A 26 36.72 20.13 -38.06
N CYS A 27 35.50 19.75 -38.45
CA CYS A 27 34.33 19.89 -37.59
C CYS A 27 34.07 18.63 -36.74
N LEU A 28 34.23 18.75 -35.42
CA LEU A 28 33.89 17.70 -34.45
C LEU A 28 32.66 18.11 -33.65
N ALA A 29 31.53 17.41 -33.87
CA ALA A 29 30.30 17.66 -33.14
C ALA A 29 30.42 17.20 -31.67
N SER A 30 29.98 18.03 -30.73
CA SER A 30 29.97 17.71 -29.31
C SER A 30 28.74 16.89 -28.95
N SER A 31 28.92 15.78 -28.23
CA SER A 31 27.81 15.02 -27.64
C SER A 31 27.33 15.63 -26.31
N THR A 32 28.21 16.30 -25.58
CA THR A 32 27.97 16.91 -24.27
C THR A 32 28.28 18.41 -24.28
N CYS A 33 27.53 19.19 -23.51
CA CYS A 33 27.79 20.61 -23.35
C CYS A 33 28.89 20.88 -22.32
N THR A 34 29.70 21.91 -22.56
CA THR A 34 30.77 22.36 -21.66
C THR A 34 30.40 23.66 -20.96
N GLY A 35 30.82 23.83 -19.70
CA GLY A 35 30.57 25.02 -18.87
C GLY A 35 30.11 24.66 -17.46
N GLN A 36 30.56 25.40 -16.44
CA GLN A 36 30.11 25.24 -15.05
C GLN A 36 28.86 26.06 -14.71
N ALA A 37 28.54 27.06 -15.53
CA ALA A 37 27.36 27.91 -15.44
C ALA A 37 26.99 28.43 -16.84
N ALA A 38 25.73 28.87 -17.02
CA ALA A 38 25.26 29.41 -18.30
C ALA A 38 26.05 30.69 -18.71
N PRO A 39 26.39 30.84 -20.02
CA PRO A 39 25.94 30.01 -21.13
C PRO A 39 26.76 28.71 -21.31
N TYR A 40 26.07 27.58 -21.51
CA TYR A 40 26.70 26.30 -21.85
C TYR A 40 26.99 26.23 -23.36
N THR A 41 28.13 25.66 -23.74
CA THR A 41 28.59 25.62 -25.15
C THR A 41 28.61 24.20 -25.70
N GLY A 42 28.35 24.07 -27.01
CA GLY A 42 28.46 22.82 -27.77
C GLY A 42 28.56 23.10 -29.25
N THR A 43 29.12 22.14 -30.00
CA THR A 43 29.38 22.27 -31.43
C THR A 43 28.52 21.30 -32.24
N SER A 44 27.90 21.79 -33.31
CA SER A 44 27.21 20.99 -34.33
C SER A 44 27.81 21.25 -35.71
N CYS A 45 27.91 20.21 -36.53
CA CYS A 45 28.47 20.31 -37.87
C CYS A 45 27.35 20.39 -38.91
N SER A 46 27.47 21.34 -39.83
CA SER A 46 26.50 21.63 -40.89
C SER A 46 27.24 22.06 -42.16
N SER A 47 26.57 22.03 -43.32
CA SER A 47 27.08 22.57 -44.58
C SER A 47 26.48 23.95 -44.90
N THR A 48 27.11 24.70 -45.81
CA THR A 48 26.55 25.96 -46.35
C THR A 48 25.23 25.76 -47.12
N LEU A 49 24.93 24.52 -47.54
CA LEU A 49 23.69 24.17 -48.22
C LEU A 49 22.54 23.83 -47.25
N THR A 50 22.84 23.34 -46.04
CA THR A 50 21.85 22.78 -45.11
C THR A 50 21.65 23.61 -43.85
N TYR A 51 22.55 24.54 -43.52
CA TYR A 51 22.57 25.18 -42.20
C TYR A 51 21.28 25.90 -41.81
N LYS A 52 20.53 26.47 -42.77
CA LYS A 52 19.24 27.11 -42.47
C LYS A 52 18.19 26.10 -42.00
N HIS A 53 18.19 24.91 -42.59
CA HIS A 53 17.32 23.79 -42.18
C HIS A 53 17.75 23.23 -40.83
N ASP A 54 19.07 23.10 -40.62
CA ASP A 54 19.64 22.60 -39.36
C ASP A 54 19.32 23.57 -38.20
N ILE A 55 19.41 24.89 -38.44
CA ILE A 55 18.95 25.93 -37.50
C ILE A 55 17.44 25.85 -37.26
N ALA A 56 16.63 25.77 -38.32
CA ALA A 56 15.18 25.66 -38.17
C ALA A 56 14.79 24.44 -37.31
N THR A 57 15.47 23.31 -37.51
CA THR A 57 15.28 22.09 -36.73
C THR A 57 15.71 22.28 -35.27
N ALA A 58 16.82 22.97 -35.01
CA ALA A 58 17.34 23.19 -33.67
C ALA A 58 16.45 24.14 -32.83
N PHE A 59 15.84 25.15 -33.46
CA PHE A 59 14.94 26.10 -32.77
C PHE A 59 13.48 25.63 -32.73
N GLY A 60 13.07 24.74 -33.64
CA GLY A 60 11.72 24.20 -33.71
C GLY A 60 10.69 25.31 -33.92
N ALA A 61 9.69 25.38 -33.03
CA ALA A 61 8.64 26.41 -33.07
C ALA A 61 9.07 27.77 -32.48
N ASN A 62 10.27 27.87 -31.89
CA ASN A 62 10.72 29.10 -31.23
C ASN A 62 11.18 30.14 -32.27
N PRO A 63 10.91 31.43 -32.04
CA PRO A 63 11.30 32.49 -32.97
C PRO A 63 12.81 32.70 -32.98
N TYR A 64 13.41 32.90 -34.15
CA TYR A 64 14.84 33.17 -34.26
C TYR A 64 15.18 34.12 -35.41
N VAL A 65 16.34 34.78 -35.30
CA VAL A 65 16.89 35.68 -36.32
C VAL A 65 18.32 35.27 -36.64
N ILE A 66 18.59 34.97 -37.91
CA ILE A 66 19.91 34.65 -38.46
C ILE A 66 20.47 35.90 -39.12
N VAL A 67 21.72 36.26 -38.79
CA VAL A 67 22.47 37.35 -39.38
C VAL A 67 23.73 36.76 -40.04
N GLU A 68 23.79 36.83 -41.36
CA GLU A 68 24.99 36.53 -42.14
C GLU A 68 25.81 37.81 -42.34
N LYS A 69 27.13 37.72 -42.15
CA LYS A 69 28.07 38.82 -42.37
C LYS A 69 29.02 38.49 -43.51
N TYR A 70 29.21 39.43 -44.43
CA TYR A 70 30.04 39.29 -45.62
C TYR A 70 31.21 40.28 -45.63
N THR A 71 32.20 40.00 -46.47
CA THR A 71 33.34 40.91 -46.70
C THR A 71 32.85 42.22 -47.32
N ALA A 72 33.39 43.34 -46.83
CA ALA A 72 32.92 44.68 -47.21
C ALA A 72 32.97 44.92 -48.73
N SER A 73 31.92 45.57 -49.25
CA SER A 73 31.80 46.03 -50.66
C SER A 73 31.75 44.91 -51.71
N GLN A 74 31.29 43.71 -51.36
CA GLN A 74 31.31 42.54 -52.26
C GLN A 74 29.94 41.84 -52.45
N SER A 75 28.84 42.62 -52.40
CA SER A 75 27.49 42.20 -52.83
C SER A 75 26.96 40.89 -52.21
N CYS A 76 27.42 40.53 -51.01
CA CYS A 76 27.06 39.31 -50.29
C CYS A 76 27.14 38.02 -51.15
N ALA A 77 28.22 37.86 -51.91
CA ALA A 77 28.54 36.63 -52.62
C ALA A 77 28.85 35.48 -51.63
N ALA A 78 28.43 34.26 -51.96
CA ALA A 78 28.51 33.10 -51.05
C ALA A 78 29.95 32.75 -50.61
N ASP A 79 30.94 32.98 -51.49
CA ASP A 79 32.37 32.78 -51.22
C ASP A 79 32.99 33.89 -50.36
N LYS A 80 32.23 34.94 -50.02
CA LYS A 80 32.65 36.08 -49.19
C LYS A 80 32.00 36.10 -47.80
N LEU A 81 31.30 35.02 -47.42
CA LEU A 81 30.67 34.87 -46.11
C LEU A 81 31.74 34.75 -45.01
N LEU A 82 31.73 35.68 -44.07
CA LEU A 82 32.67 35.74 -42.94
C LEU A 82 32.17 35.00 -41.70
N GLY A 83 30.86 34.93 -41.51
CA GLY A 83 30.26 34.24 -40.36
C GLY A 83 28.76 34.37 -40.31
N ILE A 84 28.14 33.51 -39.50
CA ILE A 84 26.69 33.47 -39.31
C ILE A 84 26.42 33.51 -37.81
N THR A 85 25.56 34.43 -37.37
CA THR A 85 25.09 34.50 -35.99
C THR A 85 23.58 34.29 -35.95
N THR A 86 23.08 33.44 -35.07
CA THR A 86 21.64 33.24 -34.85
C THR A 86 21.27 33.56 -33.41
N TYR A 87 20.22 34.37 -33.28
CA TYR A 87 19.68 34.85 -32.02
C TYR A 87 18.30 34.23 -31.78
N LEU A 88 18.07 33.70 -30.58
CA LEU A 88 16.72 33.40 -30.09
C LEU A 88 15.96 34.71 -29.93
N ALA A 89 14.84 34.85 -30.65
CA ALA A 89 14.09 36.09 -30.76
C ALA A 89 12.83 36.08 -29.88
N ASP A 90 12.97 35.60 -28.64
CA ASP A 90 11.87 35.57 -27.66
C ASP A 90 11.74 36.88 -26.87
N GLY A 91 12.65 37.85 -27.05
CA GLY A 91 12.65 39.13 -26.34
C GLY A 91 13.22 39.09 -24.91
N LYS A 92 13.56 37.91 -24.37
CA LYS A 92 14.26 37.77 -23.09
C LYS A 92 15.72 38.17 -23.22
N CYS A 93 16.33 38.42 -22.06
CA CYS A 93 17.76 38.62 -21.97
C CYS A 93 18.49 37.27 -22.02
N HIS A 94 19.36 37.11 -23.01
CA HIS A 94 20.20 35.93 -23.18
C HIS A 94 21.68 36.31 -23.10
N LYS A 95 22.49 35.47 -22.46
CA LYS A 95 23.94 35.70 -22.37
C LYS A 95 24.64 35.24 -23.64
N THR A 96 25.52 36.08 -24.18
CA THR A 96 26.47 35.67 -25.23
C THR A 96 27.82 35.25 -24.66
N ASP A 97 28.15 35.71 -23.45
CA ASP A 97 29.27 35.24 -22.64
C ASP A 97 29.02 35.56 -21.15
N THR A 98 30.03 35.44 -20.29
CA THR A 98 29.91 35.73 -18.85
C THR A 98 29.68 37.21 -18.52
N SER A 99 29.91 38.11 -19.48
CA SER A 99 29.92 39.57 -19.35
C SER A 99 29.04 40.29 -20.35
N LYS A 100 28.52 39.62 -21.38
CA LYS A 100 27.70 40.21 -22.45
C LYS A 100 26.40 39.47 -22.62
N SER A 101 25.41 40.20 -23.08
CA SER A 101 24.06 39.70 -23.29
C SER A 101 23.40 40.36 -24.49
N TYR A 102 22.25 39.84 -24.87
CA TYR A 102 21.44 40.38 -25.94
C TYR A 102 19.95 40.16 -25.68
N ARG A 103 19.12 40.94 -26.38
CA ARG A 103 17.68 40.71 -26.57
C ARG A 103 17.41 40.75 -28.05
N ALA A 104 16.68 39.77 -28.57
CA ALA A 104 16.20 39.83 -29.95
C ALA A 104 14.68 39.70 -29.98
N THR A 105 14.03 40.49 -30.83
CA THR A 105 12.61 40.36 -31.14
C THR A 105 12.42 40.26 -32.65
N ARG A 106 11.35 39.58 -33.06
CA ARG A 106 10.94 39.42 -34.44
C ARG A 106 9.42 39.57 -34.53
N SER A 107 8.98 40.45 -35.42
CA SER A 107 7.57 40.75 -35.66
C SER A 107 7.00 39.87 -36.78
N ALA A 108 5.67 39.79 -36.86
CA ALA A 108 4.98 39.01 -37.89
C ALA A 108 5.21 39.53 -39.32
N ASP A 109 5.55 40.82 -39.48
CA ASP A 109 5.94 41.42 -40.76
C ASP A 109 7.40 41.13 -41.17
N ASN A 110 8.07 40.22 -40.45
CA ASN A 110 9.47 39.85 -40.59
C ASN A 110 10.48 40.95 -40.21
N SER A 111 10.04 42.07 -39.64
CA SER A 111 10.96 43.02 -39.00
C SER A 111 11.55 42.41 -37.72
N ALA A 112 12.75 42.83 -37.34
CA ALA A 112 13.41 42.35 -36.13
C ALA A 112 14.24 43.44 -35.46
N SER A 113 14.45 43.31 -34.15
CA SER A 113 15.37 44.15 -33.38
C SER A 113 16.33 43.25 -32.63
N ILE A 114 17.63 43.45 -32.78
CA ILE A 114 18.67 42.76 -32.03
C ILE A 114 19.41 43.81 -31.21
N LYS A 115 19.26 43.75 -29.90
CA LYS A 115 19.94 44.62 -28.94
C LYS A 115 21.04 43.84 -28.26
N THR A 116 22.28 44.29 -28.37
CA THR A 116 23.42 43.70 -27.64
C THR A 116 23.85 44.62 -26.53
N TYR A 117 24.27 44.06 -25.40
CA TYR A 117 24.64 44.77 -24.19
C TYR A 117 26.07 44.43 -23.78
N SER A 118 26.74 45.39 -23.14
CA SER A 118 28.09 45.19 -22.61
C SER A 118 28.12 44.54 -21.22
N ASP A 119 26.95 44.26 -20.65
CA ASP A 119 26.76 43.50 -19.41
C ASP A 119 26.02 42.17 -19.67
N ALA A 120 25.94 41.31 -18.65
CA ALA A 120 25.29 40.00 -18.75
C ALA A 120 23.79 39.99 -18.38
N VAL A 121 23.17 41.15 -18.12
CA VAL A 121 21.79 41.27 -17.59
C VAL A 121 20.90 42.20 -18.43
N CYS A 122 21.39 42.64 -19.58
CA CYS A 122 20.74 43.56 -20.50
C CYS A 122 20.41 44.92 -19.88
N GLY A 123 21.34 45.49 -19.08
CA GLY A 123 21.13 46.75 -18.35
C GLY A 123 21.87 47.97 -18.92
N ALA A 124 23.04 47.77 -19.54
CA ALA A 124 23.97 48.83 -19.93
C ALA A 124 24.68 48.55 -21.27
N GLY A 125 25.12 49.63 -21.93
CA GLY A 125 25.90 49.58 -23.17
C GLY A 125 25.12 49.04 -24.38
N GLU A 126 23.82 49.35 -24.46
CA GLU A 126 22.93 48.89 -25.53
C GLU A 126 23.38 49.37 -26.90
N THR A 127 23.53 48.42 -27.84
CA THR A 127 23.68 48.68 -29.27
C THR A 127 22.55 47.95 -30.00
N THR A 128 21.76 48.69 -30.80
CA THR A 128 20.59 48.12 -31.50
C THR A 128 20.87 47.96 -32.99
N THR A 129 20.61 46.75 -33.50
CA THR A 129 20.49 46.45 -34.92
C THR A 129 19.01 46.32 -35.25
N VAL A 130 18.51 47.15 -36.17
CA VAL A 130 17.12 47.11 -36.64
C VAL A 130 17.09 46.47 -38.02
N VAL A 131 16.18 45.52 -38.19
CA VAL A 131 15.89 44.84 -39.45
C VAL A 131 14.51 45.27 -39.88
N THR A 132 14.40 45.93 -41.03
CA THR A 132 13.10 46.34 -41.57
C THR A 132 12.33 45.13 -42.10
N ALA A 133 11.00 45.26 -42.20
CA ALA A 133 10.14 44.22 -42.79
C ALA A 133 10.59 43.82 -44.21
N SER A 134 11.06 44.78 -45.01
CA SER A 134 11.58 44.53 -46.35
C SER A 134 12.87 43.72 -46.33
N GLN A 135 13.80 44.03 -45.42
CA GLN A 135 15.06 43.29 -45.27
C GLN A 135 14.80 41.84 -44.85
N GLY A 136 13.91 41.63 -43.88
CA GLY A 136 13.57 40.30 -43.38
C GLY A 136 12.78 39.44 -44.38
N SER A 137 12.05 40.04 -45.31
CA SER A 137 11.24 39.32 -46.31
C SER A 137 11.98 39.06 -47.63
N THR A 138 12.77 40.03 -48.10
CA THR A 138 13.48 39.93 -49.38
C THR A 138 14.84 39.26 -49.27
N HIS A 139 15.36 39.12 -48.05
CA HIS A 139 16.70 38.60 -47.76
C HIS A 139 17.81 39.31 -48.56
N ALA A 140 17.58 40.57 -48.91
CA ALA A 140 18.49 41.35 -49.73
C ALA A 140 19.76 41.72 -48.96
N CYS A 141 20.90 41.71 -49.67
CA CYS A 141 22.17 42.16 -49.12
C CYS A 141 22.10 43.65 -48.79
N THR A 142 22.20 44.02 -47.51
CA THR A 142 22.26 45.41 -47.06
C THR A 142 23.49 45.61 -46.18
N ALA A 143 24.35 46.56 -46.53
CA ALA A 143 25.58 46.87 -45.78
C ALA A 143 26.40 45.60 -45.43
N ASP A 144 26.59 44.74 -46.44
CA ASP A 144 27.32 43.46 -46.33
C ASP A 144 26.72 42.46 -45.32
N THR A 145 25.42 42.57 -45.05
CA THR A 145 24.67 41.64 -44.21
C THR A 145 23.41 41.10 -44.90
N LYS A 146 23.04 39.86 -44.58
CA LYS A 146 21.72 39.30 -44.89
C LYS A 146 21.08 38.81 -43.60
N VAL A 147 19.78 39.03 -43.47
CA VAL A 147 19.02 38.59 -42.30
C VAL A 147 17.94 37.61 -42.73
N TYR A 148 17.84 36.49 -42.00
CA TYR A 148 16.78 35.49 -42.14
C TYR A 148 16.14 35.27 -40.77
N GLY A 149 15.03 34.54 -40.72
CA GLY A 149 14.44 34.11 -39.46
C GLY A 149 13.09 33.47 -39.66
N ALA A 150 12.57 32.88 -38.60
CA ALA A 150 11.23 32.31 -38.56
C ALA A 150 10.57 32.61 -37.21
N GLY A 151 9.25 32.50 -37.19
CA GLY A 151 8.44 32.77 -35.99
C GLY A 151 8.30 34.26 -35.66
N SER A 152 7.43 34.54 -34.69
CA SER A 152 7.23 35.87 -34.11
C SER A 152 7.48 35.78 -32.61
N THR A 153 8.02 36.84 -32.01
CA THR A 153 8.20 36.93 -30.56
C THR A 153 6.86 36.74 -29.87
N PRO A 154 6.72 35.79 -28.93
CA PRO A 154 5.47 35.58 -28.22
C PRO A 154 5.15 36.76 -27.30
N LEU A 155 3.86 37.00 -27.08
CA LEU A 155 3.40 37.82 -25.97
C LEU A 155 3.59 37.08 -24.64
N TYR A 156 4.00 37.83 -23.62
CA TYR A 156 4.19 37.34 -22.26
C TYR A 156 2.95 37.57 -21.42
N LEU A 157 2.62 36.59 -20.58
CA LEU A 157 1.38 36.54 -19.83
C LEU A 157 1.66 36.43 -18.34
N SER A 158 1.13 37.38 -17.57
CA SER A 158 1.02 37.25 -16.11
C SER A 158 -0.32 36.62 -15.80
N SER A 159 -0.31 35.42 -15.22
CA SER A 159 -1.50 34.60 -15.00
C SER A 159 -1.81 34.50 -13.52
N LYS A 160 -2.94 35.06 -13.11
CA LYS A 160 -3.51 34.84 -11.78
C LYS A 160 -4.21 33.48 -11.78
N VAL A 161 -3.77 32.59 -10.90
CA VAL A 161 -4.30 31.24 -10.74
C VAL A 161 -5.09 31.16 -9.43
N ASN A 162 -6.35 30.77 -9.51
CA ASN A 162 -7.23 30.54 -8.36
C ASN A 162 -7.35 29.05 -8.07
N TYR A 163 -7.42 28.71 -6.78
CA TYR A 163 -7.66 27.36 -6.27
C TYR A 163 -8.78 27.36 -5.24
N ASP A 164 -9.60 26.30 -5.23
CA ASP A 164 -10.69 26.14 -4.27
C ASP A 164 -10.23 25.54 -2.94
N THR A 165 -9.08 24.86 -2.92
CA THR A 165 -8.48 24.24 -1.74
C THR A 165 -7.08 24.79 -1.48
N ASN A 166 -6.65 24.77 -0.21
CA ASN A 166 -5.30 25.18 0.20
C ASN A 166 -4.42 23.94 0.36
N GLU A 167 -4.03 23.32 -0.74
CA GLU A 167 -2.91 22.40 -0.71
C GLU A 167 -1.64 23.26 -0.80
N ASN A 168 -0.75 23.13 0.19
CA ASN A 168 0.32 24.07 0.58
C ASN A 168 1.32 24.58 -0.50
N SER A 169 1.13 24.32 -1.80
CA SER A 169 1.92 24.90 -2.88
C SER A 169 1.05 25.35 -4.05
N CYS A 170 1.26 26.58 -4.50
CA CYS A 170 0.59 27.19 -5.66
C CYS A 170 1.05 26.61 -7.01
N LYS A 171 1.63 25.40 -7.01
CA LYS A 171 2.27 24.72 -8.14
C LYS A 171 1.70 23.33 -8.42
N SER A 172 0.95 22.72 -7.50
CA SER A 172 0.53 21.31 -7.60
C SER A 172 -0.97 21.04 -7.50
N GLY A 173 -1.79 22.02 -7.12
CA GLY A 173 -3.24 21.86 -7.03
C GLY A 173 -3.93 21.97 -8.40
N LEU A 174 -5.15 21.44 -8.53
CA LEU A 174 -6.01 21.66 -9.69
C LEU A 174 -6.53 23.11 -9.69
N PRO A 175 -6.22 23.94 -10.70
CA PRO A 175 -6.76 25.29 -10.77
C PRO A 175 -8.28 25.31 -10.93
N SER A 176 -8.95 26.23 -10.24
CA SER A 176 -10.35 26.54 -10.49
C SER A 176 -10.53 27.69 -11.48
N LEU A 177 -9.59 28.62 -11.63
CA LEU A 177 -9.64 29.67 -12.66
C LEU A 177 -8.22 30.17 -12.96
N VAL A 178 -7.91 30.43 -14.22
CA VAL A 178 -6.68 31.13 -14.61
C VAL A 178 -7.05 32.37 -15.40
N THR A 179 -6.66 33.55 -14.95
CA THR A 179 -6.84 34.80 -15.69
C THR A 179 -5.48 35.37 -16.05
N SER A 180 -5.21 35.51 -17.33
CA SER A 180 -3.94 35.99 -17.88
C SER A 180 -4.10 37.34 -18.56
N SER A 181 -3.18 38.26 -18.28
CA SER A 181 -3.05 39.55 -18.98
C SER A 181 -1.70 39.65 -19.68
N VAL A 182 -1.68 40.35 -20.82
CA VAL A 182 -0.43 40.63 -21.54
C VAL A 182 0.41 41.61 -20.73
N VAL A 183 1.68 41.25 -20.52
CA VAL A 183 2.66 42.05 -19.78
C VAL A 183 3.98 42.12 -20.55
N ALA A 184 4.86 43.04 -20.14
CA ALA A 184 6.24 43.04 -20.65
C ALA A 184 6.99 41.77 -20.20
N VAL A 185 7.95 41.31 -21.01
CA VAL A 185 8.69 40.06 -20.83
C VAL A 185 9.24 39.82 -19.41
N ASP A 186 9.72 40.86 -18.75
CA ASP A 186 10.35 40.77 -17.42
C ASP A 186 9.44 41.27 -16.28
N ALA A 187 8.19 41.63 -16.57
CA ALA A 187 7.28 42.20 -15.57
C ALA A 187 6.56 41.15 -14.71
N CYS A 188 6.66 39.86 -15.05
CA CYS A 188 5.96 38.80 -14.35
C CYS A 188 6.83 38.18 -13.23
N LEU A 189 6.30 38.15 -12.00
CA LEU A 189 6.93 37.55 -10.83
C LEU A 189 6.10 36.34 -10.36
N VAL A 190 6.68 35.14 -10.46
CA VAL A 190 6.02 33.90 -10.03
C VAL A 190 5.93 33.85 -8.50
N THR A 191 4.76 33.51 -7.97
CA THR A 191 4.61 33.25 -6.53
C THR A 191 4.82 31.77 -6.22
N THR A 192 5.58 31.45 -5.18
CA THR A 192 5.80 30.06 -4.75
C THR A 192 4.75 29.57 -3.74
N VAL A 193 4.06 30.49 -3.06
CA VAL A 193 3.03 30.20 -2.04
C VAL A 193 1.75 30.95 -2.38
N CYS A 194 0.61 30.29 -2.18
CA CYS A 194 -0.69 30.93 -2.39
C CYS A 194 -1.00 31.96 -1.30
N THR A 195 -1.70 33.02 -1.68
CA THR A 195 -2.24 34.03 -0.77
C THR A 195 -3.75 33.85 -0.59
N GLY A 196 -4.29 34.25 0.56
CA GLY A 196 -5.71 34.16 0.90
C GLY A 196 -5.98 33.35 2.16
N GLN A 197 -6.95 33.78 2.97
CA GLN A 197 -7.40 33.03 4.17
C GLN A 197 -8.53 32.05 3.86
N ALA A 198 -9.21 32.22 2.72
CA ALA A 198 -10.30 31.36 2.26
C ALA A 198 -10.31 31.34 0.72
N ALA A 199 -10.97 30.32 0.15
CA ALA A 199 -11.11 30.18 -1.29
C ALA A 199 -11.79 31.42 -1.94
N PRO A 200 -11.29 31.91 -3.08
CA PRO A 200 -10.19 31.32 -3.85
C PRO A 200 -8.80 31.68 -3.29
N TYR A 201 -7.92 30.68 -3.15
CA TYR A 201 -6.50 30.88 -2.89
C TYR A 201 -5.81 31.28 -4.19
N THR A 202 -4.92 32.26 -4.16
CA THR A 202 -4.39 32.86 -5.40
C THR A 202 -2.88 32.82 -5.50
N GLY A 203 -2.38 32.51 -6.70
CA GLY A 203 -0.97 32.63 -7.07
C GLY A 203 -0.79 33.28 -8.45
N THR A 204 0.46 33.57 -8.80
CA THR A 204 0.88 34.11 -10.09
C THR A 204 1.79 33.12 -10.80
N SER A 205 1.46 32.80 -12.06
CA SER A 205 2.29 32.04 -12.99
C SER A 205 2.65 32.89 -14.21
N CYS A 206 3.87 32.68 -14.73
CA CYS A 206 4.39 33.40 -15.89
C CYS A 206 4.47 32.45 -17.07
N ILE A 207 3.67 32.71 -18.10
CA ILE A 207 3.57 31.87 -19.30
C ILE A 207 3.67 32.75 -20.55
N SER A 208 3.61 32.14 -21.73
CA SER A 208 3.65 32.86 -23.00
C SER A 208 2.59 32.35 -23.95
N THR A 209 2.23 33.17 -24.95
CA THR A 209 1.33 32.76 -26.04
C THR A 209 1.84 31.56 -26.84
N LEU A 210 3.13 31.22 -26.74
CA LEU A 210 3.71 30.04 -27.37
C LEU A 210 3.39 28.73 -26.63
N THR A 211 3.35 28.76 -25.28
CA THR A 211 3.28 27.54 -24.45
C THR A 211 1.98 27.41 -23.65
N TYR A 212 1.18 28.48 -23.55
CA TYR A 212 0.08 28.52 -22.57
C TYR A 212 -0.95 27.40 -22.75
N LYS A 213 -1.21 26.93 -23.97
CA LYS A 213 -2.16 25.83 -24.21
C LYS A 213 -1.66 24.52 -23.60
N ASP A 214 -0.37 24.24 -23.75
CA ASP A 214 0.29 23.07 -23.17
C ASP A 214 0.40 23.23 -21.64
N ASP A 215 0.71 24.44 -21.17
CA ASP A 215 0.75 24.76 -19.74
C ASP A 215 -0.63 24.56 -19.08
N MET A 216 -1.73 24.95 -19.75
CA MET A 216 -3.09 24.70 -19.29
C MET A 216 -3.45 23.21 -19.35
N ALA A 217 -3.10 22.51 -20.42
CA ALA A 217 -3.33 21.07 -20.52
C ALA A 217 -2.63 20.30 -19.37
N ALA A 218 -1.39 20.69 -19.04
CA ALA A 218 -0.65 20.12 -17.92
C ALA A 218 -1.28 20.50 -16.56
N ALA A 219 -1.71 21.74 -16.38
CA ALA A 219 -2.28 22.23 -15.12
C ALA A 219 -3.64 21.60 -14.78
N PHE A 220 -4.51 21.40 -15.78
CA PHE A 220 -5.83 20.81 -15.59
C PHE A 220 -5.82 19.28 -15.71
N GLY A 221 -4.82 18.71 -16.39
CA GLY A 221 -4.67 17.26 -16.57
C GLY A 221 -5.87 16.65 -17.29
N SER A 222 -6.49 15.65 -16.68
CA SER A 222 -7.69 14.99 -17.21
C SER A 222 -9.00 15.74 -16.92
N ASN A 223 -8.97 16.85 -16.17
CA ASN A 223 -10.16 17.60 -15.82
C ASN A 223 -10.61 18.47 -17.01
N PRO A 224 -11.93 18.61 -17.24
CA PRO A 224 -12.43 19.43 -18.34
C PRO A 224 -12.15 20.91 -18.08
N TYR A 225 -11.67 21.63 -19.10
CA TYR A 225 -11.42 23.06 -19.00
C TYR A 225 -11.77 23.78 -20.30
N VAL A 226 -12.01 25.09 -20.19
CA VAL A 226 -12.36 25.98 -21.29
C VAL A 226 -11.43 27.19 -21.26
N ILE A 227 -10.74 27.47 -22.36
CA ILE A 227 -9.90 28.64 -22.57
C ILE A 227 -10.71 29.66 -23.38
N VAL A 228 -10.77 30.90 -22.91
CA VAL A 228 -11.40 32.03 -23.60
C VAL A 228 -10.33 33.10 -23.86
N GLU A 229 -9.93 33.29 -25.11
CA GLU A 229 -9.07 34.39 -25.55
C GLU A 229 -9.92 35.60 -25.92
N LYS A 230 -9.58 36.77 -25.41
CA LYS A 230 -10.26 38.03 -25.71
C LYS A 230 -9.34 38.97 -26.49
N TYR A 231 -9.84 39.50 -27.59
CA TYR A 231 -9.10 40.39 -28.48
C TYR A 231 -9.66 41.81 -28.48
N THR A 232 -8.89 42.74 -29.03
CA THR A 232 -9.34 44.12 -29.26
C THR A 232 -10.50 44.13 -30.25
N ALA A 233 -11.56 44.88 -29.92
CA ALA A 233 -12.80 44.85 -30.69
C ALA A 233 -12.61 45.23 -32.17
N GLY A 234 -13.22 44.47 -33.08
CA GLY A 234 -13.20 44.73 -34.52
C GLY A 234 -11.89 44.38 -35.25
N GLN A 235 -10.97 43.67 -34.60
CA GLN A 235 -9.62 43.41 -35.14
C GLN A 235 -9.37 41.94 -35.52
N SER A 236 -10.43 41.19 -35.87
CA SER A 236 -10.36 39.85 -36.46
C SER A 236 -9.51 38.83 -35.69
N CYS A 237 -9.42 38.96 -34.36
CA CYS A 237 -8.61 38.12 -33.47
C CYS A 237 -7.14 37.90 -33.93
N ALA A 238 -6.49 38.95 -34.42
CA ALA A 238 -5.06 38.94 -34.70
C ALA A 238 -4.24 38.78 -33.41
N ASP A 239 -3.17 37.96 -33.44
CA ASP A 239 -2.41 37.57 -32.24
C ASP A 239 -1.79 38.77 -31.49
N ASP A 240 -1.39 39.81 -32.22
CA ASP A 240 -0.85 41.06 -31.65
C ASP A 240 -1.93 41.95 -31.00
N LYS A 241 -3.21 41.58 -31.12
CA LYS A 241 -4.37 42.28 -30.54
C LYS A 241 -5.00 41.54 -29.36
N LEU A 242 -4.36 40.47 -28.88
CA LEU A 242 -4.79 39.73 -27.70
C LEU A 242 -4.76 40.64 -26.45
N LEU A 243 -5.88 40.76 -25.75
CA LEU A 243 -6.00 41.54 -24.51
C LEU A 243 -5.79 40.68 -23.26
N GLY A 244 -6.26 39.43 -23.30
CA GLY A 244 -6.15 38.52 -22.18
C GLY A 244 -6.74 37.15 -22.47
N ILE A 245 -6.45 36.21 -21.58
CA ILE A 245 -6.91 34.82 -21.65
C ILE A 245 -7.58 34.49 -20.32
N THR A 246 -8.71 33.78 -20.34
CA THR A 246 -9.30 33.21 -19.13
C THR A 246 -9.57 31.73 -19.33
N THR A 247 -8.99 30.91 -18.46
CA THR A 247 -9.21 29.46 -18.44
C THR A 247 -10.10 29.09 -17.27
N TYR A 248 -11.23 28.47 -17.55
CA TYR A 248 -12.23 28.02 -16.58
C TYR A 248 -12.14 26.51 -16.39
N LEU A 249 -12.19 26.04 -15.15
CA LEU A 249 -12.52 24.65 -14.84
C LEU A 249 -13.96 24.40 -15.26
N ALA A 250 -14.15 23.52 -16.23
CA ALA A 250 -15.46 23.24 -16.84
C ALA A 250 -16.08 21.97 -16.27
N ASP A 251 -15.96 21.79 -14.96
CA ASP A 251 -16.50 20.61 -14.28
C ASP A 251 -18.00 20.75 -13.96
N GLY A 252 -18.61 21.91 -14.19
CA GLY A 252 -20.01 22.26 -13.94
C GLY A 252 -20.32 22.81 -12.53
N LYS A 253 -19.34 22.79 -11.62
CA LYS A 253 -19.51 23.20 -10.22
C LYS A 253 -19.45 24.72 -10.12
N CYS A 254 -19.88 25.20 -8.96
CA CYS A 254 -19.75 26.60 -8.62
C CYS A 254 -18.32 26.88 -8.14
N HIS A 255 -17.59 27.70 -8.88
CA HIS A 255 -16.24 28.12 -8.52
C HIS A 255 -16.23 29.62 -8.21
N LYS A 256 -15.55 30.00 -7.13
CA LYS A 256 -15.44 31.41 -6.75
C LYS A 256 -14.39 32.11 -7.60
N THR A 257 -14.76 33.25 -8.18
CA THR A 257 -13.79 34.16 -8.83
C THR A 257 -13.28 35.23 -7.86
N GLY A 258 -14.01 35.43 -6.74
CA GLY A 258 -13.67 36.30 -5.61
C GLY A 258 -14.63 36.06 -4.44
N SER A 259 -14.66 36.96 -3.45
CA SER A 259 -15.54 36.83 -2.28
C SER A 259 -17.04 36.98 -2.61
N ALA A 260 -17.37 37.74 -3.65
CA ALA A 260 -18.74 38.08 -4.04
C ALA A 260 -19.06 37.72 -5.50
N ALA A 261 -18.28 36.86 -6.14
CA ALA A 261 -18.51 36.45 -7.52
C ALA A 261 -18.09 35.00 -7.73
N SER A 262 -18.80 34.32 -8.61
CA SER A 262 -18.58 32.92 -8.93
C SER A 262 -18.94 32.63 -10.38
N TYR A 263 -18.67 31.41 -10.84
CA TYR A 263 -19.03 30.98 -12.17
C TYR A 263 -19.35 29.48 -12.19
N ARG A 264 -20.07 29.05 -13.22
CA ARG A 264 -20.18 27.66 -13.65
C ARG A 264 -19.78 27.57 -15.12
N ALA A 265 -18.87 26.66 -15.46
CA ALA A 265 -18.54 26.38 -16.85
C ALA A 265 -18.86 24.92 -17.19
N THR A 266 -19.36 24.69 -18.40
CA THR A 266 -19.54 23.35 -18.96
C THR A 266 -18.98 23.28 -20.37
N ARG A 267 -18.47 22.11 -20.74
CA ARG A 267 -17.99 21.74 -22.07
C ARG A 267 -18.58 20.39 -22.42
N ARG A 268 -19.41 20.33 -23.46
CA ARG A 268 -20.07 19.10 -23.90
C ARG A 268 -19.19 18.31 -24.86
N ALA A 269 -19.57 17.06 -25.13
CA ALA A 269 -18.84 16.16 -26.03
C ALA A 269 -18.82 16.66 -27.49
N ASP A 270 -19.82 17.46 -27.89
CA ASP A 270 -19.89 18.14 -29.19
C ASP A 270 -19.04 19.43 -29.26
N ASN A 271 -18.20 19.67 -28.24
CA ASN A 271 -17.37 20.87 -28.06
C ASN A 271 -18.15 22.18 -27.82
N SER A 272 -19.48 22.14 -27.65
CA SER A 272 -20.22 23.32 -27.20
C SER A 272 -19.86 23.68 -25.76
N VAL A 273 -19.85 24.98 -25.47
CA VAL A 273 -19.40 25.53 -24.18
C VAL A 273 -20.43 26.51 -23.64
N THR A 274 -20.61 26.47 -22.31
CA THR A 274 -21.32 27.52 -21.58
C THR A 274 -20.46 28.01 -20.42
N VAL A 275 -20.33 29.31 -20.25
CA VAL A 275 -19.75 29.91 -19.04
C VAL A 275 -20.75 30.89 -18.47
N GLN A 276 -21.34 30.54 -17.33
CA GLN A 276 -22.30 31.37 -16.60
C GLN A 276 -21.58 32.03 -15.42
N PRO A 277 -21.26 33.34 -15.49
CA PRO A 277 -20.83 34.09 -14.33
C PRO A 277 -22.02 34.40 -13.41
N TYR A 278 -21.73 34.60 -12.13
CA TYR A 278 -22.68 34.99 -11.09
C TYR A 278 -22.11 36.15 -10.27
N THR A 279 -23.01 37.04 -9.85
CA THR A 279 -22.68 38.23 -9.05
C THR A 279 -22.73 37.95 -7.54
N ASP A 280 -22.77 36.68 -7.15
CA ASP A 280 -22.58 36.22 -5.78
C ASP A 280 -21.57 35.06 -5.74
N GLY A 281 -21.16 34.65 -4.54
CA GLY A 281 -20.18 33.58 -4.33
C GLY A 281 -20.75 32.16 -4.27
N VAL A 282 -22.05 31.96 -4.53
CA VAL A 282 -22.76 30.67 -4.37
C VAL A 282 -23.49 30.22 -5.64
N CYS A 283 -23.28 30.94 -6.75
CA CYS A 283 -23.93 30.72 -8.03
C CYS A 283 -25.48 30.80 -7.97
N GLY A 284 -26.01 31.80 -7.26
CA GLY A 284 -27.45 32.06 -7.17
C GLY A 284 -27.96 33.08 -8.19
N THR A 285 -27.24 34.20 -8.34
CA THR A 285 -27.66 35.38 -9.10
C THR A 285 -26.87 35.47 -10.40
N THR A 286 -27.55 35.20 -11.51
CA THR A 286 -26.94 35.07 -12.83
C THR A 286 -26.48 36.40 -13.41
N GLY A 287 -25.26 36.43 -13.93
CA GLY A 287 -24.78 37.47 -14.85
C GLY A 287 -25.00 37.09 -16.32
N THR A 288 -24.25 37.72 -17.23
CA THR A 288 -24.34 37.47 -18.68
C THR A 288 -23.72 36.12 -19.06
N LEU A 289 -24.54 35.23 -19.63
CA LEU A 289 -24.11 33.91 -20.11
C LEU A 289 -23.23 34.02 -21.37
N LEU A 290 -22.06 33.40 -21.35
CA LEU A 290 -21.29 33.09 -22.56
C LEU A 290 -21.73 31.72 -23.08
N THR A 291 -22.11 31.64 -24.36
CA THR A 291 -22.43 30.38 -25.04
C THR A 291 -21.61 30.29 -26.32
N VAL A 292 -21.03 29.12 -26.56
CA VAL A 292 -20.28 28.79 -27.78
C VAL A 292 -20.95 27.58 -28.42
N SER A 293 -21.27 27.70 -29.70
CA SER A 293 -21.88 26.60 -30.46
C SER A 293 -20.88 25.46 -30.68
N ALA A 294 -21.37 24.25 -30.99
CA ALA A 294 -20.53 23.12 -31.35
C ALA A 294 -19.63 23.41 -32.57
N ALA A 295 -20.13 24.18 -33.54
CA ALA A 295 -19.40 24.58 -34.73
C ALA A 295 -18.23 25.53 -34.40
N ASP A 296 -18.48 26.53 -33.54
CA ASP A 296 -17.46 27.49 -33.13
C ASP A 296 -16.40 26.84 -32.24
N GLY A 297 -16.82 25.97 -31.31
CA GLY A 297 -15.92 25.22 -30.44
C GLY A 297 -15.06 24.17 -31.16
N THR A 298 -15.49 23.72 -32.35
CA THR A 298 -14.70 22.79 -33.18
C THR A 298 -13.77 23.54 -34.14
N SER A 299 -14.24 24.63 -34.74
CA SER A 299 -13.45 25.42 -35.69
C SER A 299 -12.38 26.29 -35.01
N ASN A 300 -12.51 26.54 -33.70
CA ASN A 300 -11.70 27.51 -32.95
C ASN A 300 -11.69 28.90 -33.64
N ALA A 301 -12.78 29.22 -34.34
CA ALA A 301 -12.88 30.43 -35.13
C ALA A 301 -13.01 31.67 -34.23
N CYS A 302 -12.55 32.80 -34.74
CA CYS A 302 -12.79 34.10 -34.12
C CYS A 302 -14.29 34.44 -34.25
N ALA A 303 -15.01 34.46 -33.13
CA ALA A 303 -16.40 34.88 -33.06
C ALA A 303 -16.50 36.09 -32.12
N SER A 304 -16.91 37.24 -32.65
CA SER A 304 -17.08 38.48 -31.87
C SER A 304 -15.87 38.82 -30.99
N ASP A 305 -14.68 38.84 -31.62
CA ASP A 305 -13.39 39.15 -30.97
C ASP A 305 -12.98 38.19 -29.84
N THR A 306 -13.54 36.98 -29.85
CA THR A 306 -13.27 35.91 -28.88
C THR A 306 -12.91 34.63 -29.61
N LYS A 307 -11.91 33.89 -29.11
CA LYS A 307 -11.65 32.49 -29.49
C LYS A 307 -11.83 31.61 -28.26
N VAL A 308 -12.46 30.46 -28.43
CA VAL A 308 -12.70 29.51 -27.33
C VAL A 308 -12.13 28.15 -27.67
N TYR A 309 -11.39 27.59 -26.72
CA TYR A 309 -10.77 26.27 -26.80
C TYR A 309 -11.09 25.50 -25.53
N GLY A 310 -10.67 24.24 -25.47
CA GLY A 310 -10.73 23.47 -24.23
C GLY A 310 -10.49 22.00 -24.49
N ALA A 311 -10.38 21.24 -23.41
CA ALA A 311 -10.28 19.79 -23.47
C ALA A 311 -11.21 19.17 -22.43
N GLY A 312 -11.49 17.88 -22.62
CA GLY A 312 -12.38 17.12 -21.75
C GLY A 312 -13.87 17.43 -21.95
N THR A 313 -14.69 16.66 -21.23
CA THR A 313 -16.15 16.81 -21.20
C THR A 313 -16.57 16.93 -19.74
N THR A 314 -17.49 17.85 -19.45
CA THR A 314 -18.07 18.00 -18.12
C THR A 314 -18.69 16.68 -17.67
N PRO A 315 -18.31 16.14 -16.49
CA PRO A 315 -18.87 14.89 -16.01
C PRO A 315 -20.32 15.06 -15.59
N LEU A 316 -21.06 13.95 -15.57
CA LEU A 316 -22.37 13.92 -14.94
C LEU A 316 -22.21 13.81 -13.43
N TYR A 317 -23.07 14.48 -12.68
CA TYR A 317 -23.07 14.37 -11.22
C TYR A 317 -24.01 13.28 -10.76
N LEU A 318 -23.55 12.58 -9.73
CA LEU A 318 -24.15 11.36 -9.27
C LEU A 318 -24.52 11.50 -7.80
N THR A 319 -25.80 11.26 -7.51
CA THR A 319 -26.31 11.16 -6.13
C THR A 319 -26.57 9.69 -5.85
N SER A 320 -25.82 9.12 -4.91
CA SER A 320 -25.87 7.71 -4.56
C SER A 320 -26.56 7.51 -3.22
N THR A 321 -27.59 6.68 -3.19
CA THR A 321 -28.12 6.06 -1.98
C THR A 321 -27.32 4.78 -1.69
N VAL A 322 -26.51 4.81 -0.66
CA VAL A 322 -25.64 3.72 -0.23
C VAL A 322 -26.32 2.98 0.92
N SER A 323 -26.49 1.68 0.77
CA SER A 323 -27.17 0.80 1.73
C SER A 323 -26.16 -0.08 2.47
N TYR A 324 -26.39 -0.27 3.76
CA TYR A 324 -25.52 -1.03 4.66
C TYR A 324 -26.34 -1.97 5.54
N GLU A 325 -25.77 -3.14 5.87
CA GLU A 325 -26.39 -4.11 6.78
C GLU A 325 -26.28 -3.71 8.26
N SER A 326 -25.41 -2.75 8.60
CA SER A 326 -25.29 -2.21 9.95
C SER A 326 -25.19 -0.68 9.94
N ASN A 327 -25.57 -0.04 11.04
CA ASN A 327 -25.47 1.41 11.23
C ASN A 327 -24.12 1.85 11.81
N ALA A 328 -23.11 0.98 11.78
CA ALA A 328 -21.79 1.28 12.28
C ALA A 328 -21.21 2.53 11.58
N ASN A 329 -20.50 3.35 12.33
CA ASN A 329 -19.85 4.58 11.85
C ASN A 329 -20.76 5.53 11.07
N SER A 330 -22.07 5.54 11.36
CA SER A 330 -23.01 6.50 10.77
C SER A 330 -23.03 6.48 9.24
N CYS A 331 -22.80 5.30 8.62
CA CYS A 331 -22.77 5.12 7.16
C CYS A 331 -21.64 5.89 6.45
N LYS A 332 -20.62 6.34 7.20
CA LYS A 332 -19.42 6.99 6.65
C LYS A 332 -18.32 5.99 6.28
N SER A 333 -18.29 4.85 6.96
CA SER A 333 -17.30 3.81 6.73
C SER A 333 -17.87 2.43 7.05
N GLY A 334 -17.71 1.51 6.12
CA GLY A 334 -18.27 0.16 6.17
C GLY A 334 -18.42 -0.39 4.77
N LEU A 335 -18.47 -1.71 4.62
CA LEU A 335 -18.70 -2.36 3.33
C LEU A 335 -20.16 -2.10 2.89
N PRO A 336 -20.41 -1.43 1.77
CA PRO A 336 -21.77 -1.27 1.26
C PRO A 336 -22.35 -2.62 0.84
N SER A 337 -23.63 -2.85 1.13
CA SER A 337 -24.36 -3.99 0.57
C SER A 337 -25.06 -3.64 -0.73
N TYR A 338 -25.43 -2.39 -0.99
CA TYR A 338 -26.11 -2.01 -2.23
C TYR A 338 -25.96 -0.51 -2.49
N VAL A 339 -25.74 -0.09 -3.74
CA VAL A 339 -25.67 1.34 -4.10
C VAL A 339 -26.59 1.62 -5.27
N ALA A 340 -27.57 2.49 -5.07
CA ALA A 340 -28.40 3.02 -6.14
C ALA A 340 -28.01 4.47 -6.42
N THR A 341 -27.69 4.78 -7.67
CA THR A 341 -27.16 6.08 -8.07
C THR A 341 -28.01 6.67 -9.18
N ALA A 342 -28.43 7.93 -9.00
CA ALA A 342 -29.13 8.70 -10.00
C ALA A 342 -28.25 9.80 -10.57
N VAL A 343 -28.45 10.14 -11.85
CA VAL A 343 -27.85 11.34 -12.46
C VAL A 343 -28.66 12.56 -12.02
N GLY A 344 -27.96 13.56 -11.46
CA GLY A 344 -28.57 14.78 -10.94
C GLY A 344 -27.66 15.99 -11.11
N THR A 345 -27.99 17.10 -10.44
CA THR A 345 -27.14 18.29 -10.40
C THR A 345 -26.32 18.30 -9.10
N PHE A 346 -25.02 18.62 -9.18
CA PHE A 346 -24.15 18.64 -8.00
C PHE A 346 -24.66 19.53 -6.87
N ALA A 347 -25.33 20.63 -7.21
CA ALA A 347 -25.85 21.61 -6.26
C ALA A 347 -26.91 21.05 -5.30
N VAL A 348 -27.50 19.89 -5.60
CA VAL A 348 -28.58 19.27 -4.81
C VAL A 348 -28.06 18.13 -3.93
N CYS A 349 -26.82 17.66 -4.16
CA CYS A 349 -26.30 16.52 -3.43
C CYS A 349 -25.64 16.95 -2.11
N VAL A 350 -26.25 16.56 -0.98
CA VAL A 350 -25.68 16.76 0.36
C VAL A 350 -25.33 15.38 0.94
N PRO A 351 -24.03 15.06 1.14
CA PRO A 351 -23.64 13.81 1.75
C PRO A 351 -24.23 13.68 3.16
N SER A 352 -24.77 12.51 3.49
CA SER A 352 -25.35 12.30 4.82
C SER A 352 -24.24 12.23 5.87
N SER A 353 -24.45 12.91 7.01
CA SER A 353 -23.57 12.78 8.18
C SER A 353 -23.92 11.59 9.07
N VAL A 354 -25.15 11.05 8.93
CA VAL A 354 -25.69 9.89 9.64
C VAL A 354 -26.52 9.00 8.72
N CYS A 355 -26.60 7.70 9.04
CA CYS A 355 -27.53 6.79 8.40
C CYS A 355 -28.98 7.17 8.72
N THR A 356 -29.89 6.83 7.80
CA THR A 356 -31.33 6.73 8.06
C THR A 356 -31.77 5.27 8.08
N GLY A 357 -32.91 4.98 8.73
CA GLY A 357 -33.48 3.64 8.88
C GLY A 357 -33.47 3.13 10.32
N GLN A 358 -34.53 2.41 10.72
CA GLN A 358 -34.62 1.77 12.04
C GLN A 358 -34.04 0.36 12.07
N SER A 359 -33.90 -0.28 10.91
CA SER A 359 -33.34 -1.62 10.71
C SER A 359 -32.65 -1.72 9.36
N ALA A 360 -31.78 -2.72 9.17
CA ALA A 360 -31.14 -2.99 7.89
C ALA A 360 -32.17 -3.20 6.76
N PRO A 361 -31.95 -2.60 5.57
CA PRO A 361 -30.77 -1.82 5.19
C PRO A 361 -30.80 -0.38 5.74
N TYR A 362 -29.71 0.06 6.34
CA TYR A 362 -29.47 1.47 6.70
C TYR A 362 -28.98 2.23 5.48
N THR A 363 -29.46 3.44 5.25
CA THR A 363 -29.13 4.20 4.03
C THR A 363 -28.41 5.52 4.33
N GLY A 364 -27.43 5.86 3.50
CA GLY A 364 -26.78 7.17 3.49
C GLY A 364 -26.70 7.75 2.07
N THR A 365 -26.51 9.06 1.96
CA THR A 365 -26.30 9.74 0.68
C THR A 365 -24.82 10.01 0.45
N SER A 366 -24.30 9.66 -0.72
CA SER A 366 -22.96 9.99 -1.19
C SER A 366 -23.02 10.75 -2.51
N CYS A 367 -22.08 11.65 -2.72
CA CYS A 367 -22.02 12.54 -3.88
C CYS A 367 -20.74 12.25 -4.67
N SER A 368 -20.89 11.96 -5.95
CA SER A 368 -19.78 11.61 -6.85
C SER A 368 -20.03 12.18 -8.24
N SER A 369 -19.19 11.79 -9.21
CA SER A 369 -19.37 12.14 -10.61
C SER A 369 -19.07 10.93 -11.49
N SER A 370 -19.52 10.96 -12.74
CA SER A 370 -19.19 9.91 -13.72
C SER A 370 -17.68 9.76 -13.97
N LEU A 371 -16.87 10.76 -13.59
CA LEU A 371 -15.42 10.71 -13.68
C LEU A 371 -14.78 9.92 -12.52
N THR A 372 -15.33 10.04 -11.30
CA THR A 372 -14.74 9.45 -10.08
C THR A 372 -15.46 8.19 -9.62
N TYR A 373 -16.66 7.90 -10.11
CA TYR A 373 -17.55 6.86 -9.58
C TYR A 373 -16.88 5.49 -9.46
N LYS A 374 -16.08 5.09 -10.45
CA LYS A 374 -15.40 3.80 -10.44
C LYS A 374 -14.38 3.70 -9.32
N ASP A 375 -13.61 4.77 -9.09
CA ASP A 375 -12.61 4.83 -8.03
C ASP A 375 -13.28 4.93 -6.66
N ASP A 376 -14.38 5.68 -6.57
CA ASP A 376 -15.22 5.79 -5.37
C ASP A 376 -15.76 4.40 -4.96
N MET A 377 -16.25 3.59 -5.92
CA MET A 377 -16.70 2.22 -5.65
C MET A 377 -15.54 1.28 -5.33
N ALA A 378 -14.41 1.38 -6.01
CA ALA A 378 -13.23 0.57 -5.69
C ALA A 378 -12.75 0.83 -4.25
N ALA A 379 -12.74 2.09 -3.81
CA ALA A 379 -12.41 2.47 -2.44
C ALA A 379 -13.46 1.97 -1.43
N ALA A 380 -14.75 2.09 -1.75
CA ALA A 380 -15.84 1.71 -0.85
C ALA A 380 -15.93 0.19 -0.61
N PHE A 381 -15.74 -0.62 -1.66
CA PHE A 381 -15.80 -2.08 -1.56
C PHE A 381 -14.45 -2.72 -1.19
N GLY A 382 -13.33 -2.04 -1.47
CA GLY A 382 -11.99 -2.55 -1.18
C GLY A 382 -11.70 -3.86 -1.92
N SER A 383 -11.33 -4.90 -1.17
CA SER A 383 -11.08 -6.24 -1.72
C SER A 383 -12.36 -7.05 -1.99
N ASN A 384 -13.53 -6.56 -1.59
CA ASN A 384 -14.78 -7.28 -1.76
C ASN A 384 -15.26 -7.21 -3.22
N PRO A 385 -15.81 -8.31 -3.76
CA PRO A 385 -16.28 -8.34 -5.14
C PRO A 385 -17.55 -7.52 -5.31
N TYR A 386 -17.66 -6.78 -6.41
CA TYR A 386 -18.86 -6.00 -6.73
C TYR A 386 -19.13 -5.96 -8.23
N VAL A 387 -20.38 -5.68 -8.60
CA VAL A 387 -20.83 -5.52 -9.98
C VAL A 387 -21.58 -4.20 -10.12
N ILE A 388 -21.14 -3.36 -11.05
CA ILE A 388 -21.72 -2.07 -11.44
C ILE A 388 -22.54 -2.28 -12.69
N VAL A 389 -23.79 -1.80 -12.67
CA VAL A 389 -24.72 -1.78 -13.79
C VAL A 389 -25.08 -0.33 -14.09
N GLU A 390 -24.60 0.18 -15.21
CA GLU A 390 -25.01 1.47 -15.75
C GLU A 390 -26.18 1.28 -16.72
N LYS A 391 -27.24 2.06 -16.54
CA LYS A 391 -28.35 2.15 -17.48
C LYS A 391 -28.36 3.50 -18.16
N TYR A 392 -28.65 3.49 -19.45
CA TYR A 392 -28.73 4.65 -20.31
C TYR A 392 -30.16 4.79 -20.86
N THR A 393 -30.49 5.99 -21.30
CA THR A 393 -31.79 6.27 -21.94
C THR A 393 -31.96 5.36 -23.16
N ALA A 394 -33.14 4.74 -23.29
CA ALA A 394 -33.40 3.75 -24.33
C ALA A 394 -33.15 4.29 -25.75
N GLY A 395 -32.50 3.48 -26.59
CA GLY A 395 -32.16 3.79 -27.98
C GLY A 395 -30.92 4.67 -28.15
N GLN A 396 -30.18 4.97 -27.08
CA GLN A 396 -29.07 5.94 -27.10
C GLN A 396 -27.67 5.31 -27.10
N SER A 397 -27.56 3.99 -27.28
CA SER A 397 -26.29 3.28 -27.48
C SER A 397 -25.22 3.59 -26.42
N CYS A 398 -25.66 3.78 -25.17
CA CYS A 398 -24.82 4.15 -24.04
C CYS A 398 -23.96 5.41 -24.24
N ALA A 399 -24.48 6.41 -24.95
CA ALA A 399 -23.88 7.73 -25.01
C ALA A 399 -23.72 8.32 -23.60
N ALA A 400 -22.53 8.85 -23.29
CA ALA A 400 -22.16 9.24 -21.93
C ALA A 400 -23.13 10.27 -21.31
N ASP A 401 -23.64 11.21 -22.11
CA ASP A 401 -24.62 12.23 -21.71
C ASP A 401 -26.05 11.69 -21.54
N LYS A 402 -26.27 10.41 -21.84
CA LYS A 402 -27.57 9.72 -21.74
C LYS A 402 -27.63 8.71 -20.60
N LEU A 403 -26.60 8.66 -19.75
CA LEU A 403 -26.62 7.85 -18.53
C LEU A 403 -27.82 8.26 -17.67
N SER A 404 -28.64 7.30 -17.26
CA SER A 404 -29.86 7.56 -16.48
C SER A 404 -29.70 7.15 -15.02
N SER A 405 -29.06 6.02 -14.75
CA SER A 405 -28.85 5.50 -13.40
C SER A 405 -27.70 4.52 -13.36
N ILE A 406 -27.08 4.36 -12.19
CA ILE A 406 -26.08 3.33 -11.92
C ILE A 406 -26.56 2.51 -10.71
N THR A 407 -26.32 1.20 -10.72
CA THR A 407 -26.57 0.33 -9.57
C THR A 407 -25.35 -0.53 -9.32
N THR A 408 -24.84 -0.51 -8.09
CA THR A 408 -23.70 -1.33 -7.68
C THR A 408 -24.14 -2.36 -6.64
N TYR A 409 -23.85 -3.62 -6.93
CA TYR A 409 -24.20 -4.79 -6.12
C TYR A 409 -22.95 -5.39 -5.49
N LEU A 410 -22.99 -5.65 -4.18
CA LEU A 410 -22.02 -6.53 -3.52
C LEU A 410 -22.17 -7.94 -4.11
N ALA A 411 -21.13 -8.44 -4.75
CA ALA A 411 -21.14 -9.70 -5.48
C ALA A 411 -20.52 -10.84 -4.66
N ASP A 412 -20.89 -10.95 -3.40
CA ASP A 412 -20.40 -11.95 -2.46
C ASP A 412 -21.27 -13.22 -2.45
N GLY A 413 -22.28 -13.34 -3.31
CA GLY A 413 -23.20 -14.48 -3.40
C GLY A 413 -24.29 -14.53 -2.33
N LYS A 414 -24.23 -13.64 -1.33
CA LYS A 414 -25.19 -13.60 -0.22
C LYS A 414 -26.49 -12.91 -0.65
N CYS A 415 -27.55 -13.16 0.14
CA CYS A 415 -28.79 -12.43 0.00
C CYS A 415 -28.66 -11.09 0.72
N HIS A 416 -28.85 -10.00 -0.01
CA HIS A 416 -28.81 -8.63 0.52
C HIS A 416 -30.14 -7.95 0.26
N LYS A 417 -30.62 -7.17 1.23
CA LYS A 417 -31.87 -6.43 1.08
C LYS A 417 -31.63 -5.17 0.26
N THR A 418 -32.48 -4.92 -0.72
CA THR A 418 -32.55 -3.60 -1.38
C THR A 418 -33.63 -2.72 -0.73
N SER A 419 -34.59 -3.32 -0.03
CA SER A 419 -35.61 -2.65 0.76
C SER A 419 -36.20 -3.61 1.82
N SER A 420 -37.26 -3.21 2.52
CA SER A 420 -37.98 -4.10 3.45
C SER A 420 -38.72 -5.25 2.78
N THR A 421 -38.95 -5.17 1.46
CA THR A 421 -39.71 -6.16 0.69
C THR A 421 -38.97 -6.70 -0.52
N ALA A 422 -37.73 -6.29 -0.78
CA ALA A 422 -36.98 -6.76 -1.94
C ALA A 422 -35.53 -7.05 -1.57
N SER A 423 -34.94 -7.99 -2.31
CA SER A 423 -33.57 -8.45 -2.08
C SER A 423 -32.90 -8.86 -3.38
N TYR A 424 -31.61 -9.13 -3.30
CA TYR A 424 -30.84 -9.61 -4.44
C TYR A 424 -29.71 -10.56 -4.00
N ARG A 425 -29.19 -11.32 -4.97
CA ARG A 425 -27.92 -12.05 -4.88
C ARG A 425 -27.10 -11.72 -6.11
N ALA A 426 -25.84 -11.36 -5.93
CA ALA A 426 -24.92 -11.16 -7.05
C ALA A 426 -23.68 -12.02 -6.89
N THR A 427 -23.18 -12.54 -8.02
CA THR A 427 -21.91 -13.28 -8.09
C THR A 427 -21.11 -12.81 -9.28
N ARG A 428 -19.78 -12.80 -9.16
CA ARG A 428 -18.82 -12.45 -10.20
C ARG A 428 -17.72 -13.50 -10.23
N LYS A 429 -17.46 -14.07 -11.41
CA LYS A 429 -16.45 -15.11 -11.63
C LYS A 429 -15.11 -14.49 -12.05
N ALA A 430 -14.06 -15.30 -12.03
CA ALA A 430 -12.70 -14.89 -12.40
C ALA A 430 -12.58 -14.49 -13.89
N ASP A 431 -13.45 -15.00 -14.76
CA ASP A 431 -13.54 -14.62 -16.18
C ASP A 431 -14.33 -13.32 -16.41
N ASN A 432 -14.62 -12.57 -15.34
CA ASN A 432 -15.44 -11.35 -15.31
C ASN A 432 -16.93 -11.55 -15.67
N SER A 433 -17.39 -12.78 -15.91
CA SER A 433 -18.83 -13.05 -16.00
C SER A 433 -19.49 -12.82 -14.64
N ALA A 434 -20.76 -12.41 -14.67
CA ALA A 434 -21.51 -12.14 -13.45
C ALA A 434 -22.96 -12.59 -13.57
N THR A 435 -23.61 -12.73 -12.43
CA THR A 435 -25.04 -13.01 -12.35
C THR A 435 -25.62 -12.15 -11.25
N ILE A 436 -26.68 -11.41 -11.55
CA ILE A 436 -27.44 -10.62 -10.60
C ILE A 436 -28.85 -11.19 -10.58
N LYS A 437 -29.28 -11.68 -9.43
CA LYS A 437 -30.62 -12.21 -9.20
C LYS A 437 -31.35 -11.25 -8.28
N THR A 438 -32.44 -10.66 -8.71
CA THR A 438 -33.31 -9.81 -7.88
C THR A 438 -34.58 -10.56 -7.50
N TYR A 439 -35.09 -10.31 -6.30
CA TYR A 439 -36.25 -11.00 -5.74
C TYR A 439 -37.29 -10.00 -5.25
N ALA A 440 -38.55 -10.41 -5.29
CA ALA A 440 -39.70 -9.60 -4.86
C ALA A 440 -40.01 -9.73 -3.37
N ASP A 441 -39.19 -10.47 -2.62
CA ASP A 441 -39.20 -10.55 -1.16
C ASP A 441 -37.82 -10.20 -0.57
N ALA A 442 -37.73 -10.05 0.75
CA ALA A 442 -36.51 -9.65 1.45
C ALA A 442 -35.57 -10.81 1.86
N LEU A 443 -35.91 -12.06 1.51
CA LEU A 443 -35.22 -13.31 1.90
C LEU A 443 -34.65 -14.09 0.71
N CYS A 444 -34.73 -13.53 -0.50
CA CYS A 444 -34.34 -14.15 -1.75
C CYS A 444 -35.05 -15.49 -2.03
N GLY A 445 -36.37 -15.58 -1.79
CA GLY A 445 -37.13 -16.83 -1.92
C GLY A 445 -38.09 -16.91 -3.12
N THR A 446 -38.57 -15.78 -3.63
CA THR A 446 -39.72 -15.66 -4.54
C THR A 446 -39.54 -14.51 -5.54
N GLY A 447 -40.20 -14.62 -6.70
CA GLY A 447 -40.19 -13.59 -7.74
C GLY A 447 -38.81 -13.31 -8.36
N GLU A 448 -37.99 -14.36 -8.52
CA GLU A 448 -36.63 -14.24 -9.05
C GLU A 448 -36.60 -13.69 -10.48
N THR A 449 -35.78 -12.67 -10.71
CA THR A 449 -35.39 -12.21 -12.04
C THR A 449 -33.86 -12.27 -12.18
N VAL A 450 -33.37 -12.89 -13.25
CA VAL A 450 -31.93 -13.13 -13.46
C VAL A 450 -31.40 -12.24 -14.56
N THR A 451 -30.38 -11.45 -14.23
CA THR A 451 -29.54 -10.72 -15.19
C THR A 451 -28.20 -11.42 -15.28
N ALA A 452 -27.94 -12.07 -16.42
CA ALA A 452 -26.65 -12.71 -16.69
C ALA A 452 -25.74 -11.74 -17.46
N VAL A 453 -24.46 -11.72 -17.08
CA VAL A 453 -23.40 -10.94 -17.72
C VAL A 453 -22.37 -11.94 -18.24
N SER A 454 -22.21 -11.99 -19.55
CA SER A 454 -21.17 -12.82 -20.17
C SER A 454 -19.76 -12.31 -19.87
N ALA A 455 -18.76 -13.18 -19.96
CA ALA A 455 -17.35 -12.81 -19.78
C ALA A 455 -16.89 -11.70 -20.74
N SER A 456 -17.38 -11.71 -21.98
CA SER A 456 -17.10 -10.66 -22.96
C SER A 456 -17.68 -9.32 -22.54
N GLN A 457 -18.93 -9.28 -22.08
CA GLN A 457 -19.57 -8.06 -21.56
C GLN A 457 -18.80 -7.48 -20.36
N GLY A 458 -18.48 -8.33 -19.38
CA GLY A 458 -17.78 -7.91 -18.16
C GLY A 458 -16.31 -7.47 -18.38
N THR A 459 -15.70 -7.84 -19.52
CA THR A 459 -14.32 -7.47 -19.87
C THR A 459 -14.26 -6.24 -20.77
N THR A 460 -15.16 -6.14 -21.75
CA THR A 460 -15.13 -5.06 -22.75
C THR A 460 -15.82 -3.77 -22.28
N ASN A 461 -16.58 -3.84 -21.18
CA ASN A 461 -17.47 -2.77 -20.72
C ASN A 461 -18.37 -2.23 -21.85
N ALA A 462 -18.68 -3.10 -22.83
CA ALA A 462 -19.38 -2.73 -24.04
C ALA A 462 -20.85 -2.42 -23.74
N CYS A 463 -21.40 -1.46 -24.48
CA CYS A 463 -22.82 -1.18 -24.43
C CYS A 463 -23.61 -2.35 -25.02
N THR A 464 -24.49 -2.97 -24.22
CA THR A 464 -25.48 -3.94 -24.71
C THR A 464 -26.86 -3.43 -24.34
N THR A 465 -27.69 -3.11 -25.33
CA THR A 465 -29.09 -2.67 -25.11
C THR A 465 -29.19 -1.55 -24.06
N ASP A 466 -28.43 -0.48 -24.27
CA ASP A 466 -28.37 0.69 -23.38
C ASP A 466 -27.93 0.39 -21.94
N THR A 467 -27.23 -0.73 -21.73
CA THR A 467 -26.68 -1.13 -20.43
C THR A 467 -25.19 -1.43 -20.56
N LYS A 468 -24.39 -0.97 -19.59
CA LYS A 468 -23.01 -1.44 -19.38
C LYS A 468 -22.91 -2.14 -18.04
N VAL A 469 -22.21 -3.27 -18.01
CA VAL A 469 -21.99 -4.02 -16.76
C VAL A 469 -20.51 -4.34 -16.61
N TYR A 470 -19.96 -3.98 -15.46
CA TYR A 470 -18.55 -4.19 -15.12
C TYR A 470 -18.40 -4.32 -13.61
N GLY A 471 -17.18 -4.45 -13.10
CA GLY A 471 -16.96 -4.57 -11.66
C GLY A 471 -15.55 -5.06 -11.34
N ALA A 472 -15.31 -5.38 -10.08
CA ALA A 472 -14.02 -5.89 -9.62
C ALA A 472 -14.20 -7.04 -8.61
N GLY A 473 -13.12 -7.78 -8.39
CA GLY A 473 -13.08 -8.92 -7.47
C GLY A 473 -13.74 -10.18 -8.03
N THR A 474 -13.56 -11.28 -7.31
CA THR A 474 -14.19 -12.59 -7.58
C THR A 474 -14.97 -13.00 -6.36
N THR A 475 -16.18 -13.53 -6.54
CA THR A 475 -16.99 -14.08 -5.43
C THR A 475 -16.19 -15.16 -4.71
N PRO A 476 -15.95 -15.03 -3.40
CA PRO A 476 -15.24 -16.06 -2.65
C PRO A 476 -16.09 -17.33 -2.55
N LEU A 477 -15.43 -18.48 -2.35
CA LEU A 477 -16.16 -19.71 -2.07
C LEU A 477 -16.73 -19.64 -0.66
N HIS A 478 -17.97 -20.12 -0.51
CA HIS A 478 -18.63 -20.19 0.79
C HIS A 478 -18.24 -21.47 1.52
N LEU A 479 -17.99 -21.32 2.82
CA LEU A 479 -17.43 -22.36 3.65
C LEU A 479 -18.41 -22.69 4.78
N THR A 480 -18.73 -23.97 4.91
CA THR A 480 -19.49 -24.50 6.04
C THR A 480 -18.55 -25.34 6.89
N SER A 481 -18.34 -24.91 8.14
CA SER A 481 -17.39 -25.52 9.06
C SER A 481 -18.14 -26.24 10.18
N THR A 482 -17.80 -27.51 10.42
CA THR A 482 -18.13 -28.22 11.66
C THR A 482 -16.98 -28.00 12.64
N VAL A 483 -17.27 -27.33 13.75
CA VAL A 483 -16.30 -26.96 14.79
C VAL A 483 -16.49 -27.88 15.99
N SER A 484 -15.42 -28.55 16.41
CA SER A 484 -15.41 -29.54 17.49
C SER A 484 -14.74 -28.98 18.74
N TYR A 485 -15.28 -29.34 19.90
CA TYR A 485 -14.86 -28.85 21.22
C TYR A 485 -14.72 -30.01 22.22
N GLU A 486 -13.72 -29.91 23.11
CA GLU A 486 -13.49 -30.88 24.19
C GLU A 486 -14.37 -30.64 25.43
N ALA A 487 -15.00 -29.47 25.54
CA ALA A 487 -15.87 -29.12 26.66
C ALA A 487 -17.22 -28.61 26.16
N ASN A 488 -18.30 -28.99 26.85
CA ASN A 488 -19.63 -28.46 26.60
C ASN A 488 -19.80 -27.14 27.35
N THR A 489 -19.20 -26.08 26.83
CA THR A 489 -19.64 -24.74 27.19
C THR A 489 -20.85 -24.46 26.31
N ASN A 490 -22.02 -24.20 26.93
CA ASN A 490 -23.35 -24.13 26.30
C ASN A 490 -23.52 -23.02 25.23
N SER A 491 -22.51 -22.65 24.45
CA SER A 491 -22.61 -21.57 23.45
C SER A 491 -21.80 -21.74 22.17
N CYS A 492 -21.03 -22.83 21.96
CA CYS A 492 -20.33 -23.15 20.69
C CYS A 492 -19.64 -21.98 19.91
N LYS A 493 -19.36 -20.88 20.61
CA LYS A 493 -18.94 -19.58 20.04
C LYS A 493 -17.79 -18.95 20.82
N SER A 494 -17.53 -19.43 22.04
CA SER A 494 -16.50 -18.89 22.93
C SER A 494 -15.50 -19.92 23.46
N GLY A 495 -15.66 -21.20 23.13
CA GLY A 495 -14.68 -22.25 23.47
C GLY A 495 -13.48 -22.25 22.51
N LEU A 496 -12.33 -22.72 22.97
CA LEU A 496 -11.20 -23.04 22.10
C LEU A 496 -11.55 -24.29 21.27
N PRO A 497 -11.60 -24.20 19.93
CA PRO A 497 -11.82 -25.38 19.10
C PRO A 497 -10.68 -26.40 19.24
N SER A 498 -11.00 -27.69 19.28
CA SER A 498 -9.99 -28.74 19.08
C SER A 498 -9.82 -29.05 17.60
N TYR A 499 -10.92 -29.26 16.87
CA TYR A 499 -10.87 -29.73 15.49
C TYR A 499 -11.93 -29.06 14.61
N VAL A 500 -11.57 -28.64 13.40
CA VAL A 500 -12.51 -28.00 12.46
C VAL A 500 -12.45 -28.67 11.10
N THR A 501 -13.58 -29.14 10.59
CA THR A 501 -13.71 -29.63 9.21
C THR A 501 -14.59 -28.70 8.41
N THR A 502 -14.10 -28.26 7.27
CA THR A 502 -14.76 -27.28 6.43
C THR A 502 -14.96 -27.84 5.03
N SER A 503 -16.16 -27.65 4.49
CA SER A 503 -16.49 -27.98 3.11
C SER A 503 -16.87 -26.72 2.34
N VAL A 504 -16.62 -26.75 1.02
CA VAL A 504 -17.15 -25.74 0.11
C VAL A 504 -18.62 -26.06 -0.14
N GLY A 505 -19.50 -25.11 0.19
CA GLY A 505 -20.95 -25.27 0.06
C GLY A 505 -21.62 -24.08 -0.64
N ALA A 506 -22.93 -24.19 -0.89
CA ALA A 506 -23.73 -23.07 -1.38
C ALA A 506 -24.16 -22.17 -0.20
N PHE A 507 -24.16 -20.84 -0.40
CA PHE A 507 -24.49 -19.88 0.67
C PHE A 507 -25.87 -20.11 1.30
N ALA A 508 -26.86 -20.56 0.53
CA ALA A 508 -28.23 -20.73 1.00
C ALA A 508 -28.42 -21.85 2.06
N VAL A 509 -27.35 -22.58 2.42
CA VAL A 509 -27.44 -23.80 3.24
C VAL A 509 -26.79 -23.65 4.62
N CYS A 510 -25.90 -22.68 4.84
CA CYS A 510 -25.17 -22.59 6.11
C CYS A 510 -25.93 -21.76 7.16
N VAL A 511 -26.35 -22.40 8.25
CA VAL A 511 -26.93 -21.75 9.43
C VAL A 511 -25.99 -21.98 10.62
N PRO A 512 -25.38 -20.92 11.20
CA PRO A 512 -24.50 -21.09 12.33
C PRO A 512 -25.30 -21.53 13.57
N SER A 513 -24.77 -22.50 14.31
CA SER A 513 -25.42 -23.01 15.52
C SER A 513 -25.21 -22.05 16.70
N SER A 514 -26.26 -21.78 17.49
CA SER A 514 -26.13 -21.08 18.78
C SER A 514 -25.53 -21.95 19.88
N ASP A 515 -25.83 -23.25 19.84
CA ASP A 515 -25.50 -24.21 20.88
C ASP A 515 -24.75 -25.41 20.30
N CYS A 516 -23.93 -26.05 21.14
CA CYS A 516 -23.27 -27.29 20.75
C CYS A 516 -24.22 -28.47 20.77
N THR A 517 -24.04 -29.37 19.82
CA THR A 517 -24.73 -30.65 19.75
C THR A 517 -23.79 -31.80 20.14
N GLY A 518 -24.36 -32.88 20.67
CA GLY A 518 -23.62 -34.06 21.13
C GLY A 518 -23.81 -34.33 22.63
N GLN A 519 -23.83 -35.62 23.00
CA GLN A 519 -23.92 -36.05 24.41
C GLN A 519 -22.55 -36.34 25.04
N ALA A 520 -21.48 -36.38 24.23
CA ALA A 520 -20.12 -36.66 24.65
C ALA A 520 -19.12 -35.95 23.73
N VAL A 521 -17.86 -35.86 24.18
CA VAL A 521 -16.75 -35.27 23.44
C VAL A 521 -16.44 -36.09 22.17
N PRO A 522 -16.30 -35.45 20.99
CA PRO A 522 -16.33 -34.00 20.76
C PRO A 522 -17.75 -33.42 20.64
N TYR A 523 -17.98 -32.27 21.29
CA TYR A 523 -19.19 -31.45 21.08
C TYR A 523 -19.03 -30.65 19.80
N THR A 524 -20.07 -30.55 18.98
CA THR A 524 -19.96 -29.94 17.64
C THR A 524 -20.92 -28.78 17.41
N GLY A 525 -20.45 -27.77 16.69
CA GLY A 525 -21.24 -26.64 16.20
C GLY A 525 -20.99 -26.38 14.71
N THR A 526 -21.84 -25.57 14.11
CA THR A 526 -21.72 -25.11 12.71
C THR A 526 -21.29 -23.65 12.68
N SER A 527 -20.27 -23.33 11.90
CA SER A 527 -19.80 -21.97 11.61
C SER A 527 -19.77 -21.70 10.11
N CYS A 528 -20.16 -20.50 9.71
CA CYS A 528 -20.30 -20.08 8.32
C CYS A 528 -19.30 -18.98 7.99
N SER A 529 -18.49 -19.18 6.96
CA SER A 529 -17.47 -18.23 6.55
C SER A 529 -17.27 -18.28 5.02
N SER A 530 -16.19 -17.68 4.54
CA SER A 530 -15.80 -17.72 3.13
C SER A 530 -14.29 -17.83 2.99
N THR A 531 -13.79 -18.19 1.82
CA THR A 531 -12.34 -18.20 1.56
C THR A 531 -11.68 -16.82 1.72
N LEU A 532 -12.46 -15.73 1.77
CA LEU A 532 -11.96 -14.39 2.03
C LEU A 532 -11.69 -14.14 3.52
N THR A 533 -12.51 -14.71 4.43
CA THR A 533 -12.45 -14.43 5.88
C THR A 533 -11.92 -15.60 6.71
N TYR A 534 -11.88 -16.82 6.15
CA TYR A 534 -11.61 -18.06 6.88
C TYR A 534 -10.35 -17.99 7.77
N LYS A 535 -9.26 -17.45 7.23
CA LYS A 535 -8.00 -17.35 7.96
C LYS A 535 -8.12 -16.46 9.20
N ASP A 536 -8.79 -15.32 9.07
CA ASP A 536 -8.99 -14.38 10.17
C ASP A 536 -9.99 -14.94 11.20
N ASP A 537 -11.03 -15.63 10.71
CA ASP A 537 -12.00 -16.34 11.55
C ASP A 537 -11.31 -17.41 12.41
N MET A 538 -10.38 -18.20 11.83
CA MET A 538 -9.60 -19.19 12.56
C MET A 538 -8.58 -18.54 13.50
N ALA A 539 -7.89 -17.49 13.08
CA ALA A 539 -6.97 -16.76 13.97
C ALA A 539 -7.68 -16.21 15.21
N ALA A 540 -8.90 -15.67 15.04
CA ALA A 540 -9.72 -15.22 16.16
C ALA A 540 -10.21 -16.38 17.04
N ALA A 541 -10.63 -17.50 16.45
CA ALA A 541 -11.15 -18.64 17.20
C ALA A 541 -10.09 -19.35 18.06
N PHE A 542 -8.86 -19.48 17.56
CA PHE A 542 -7.76 -20.12 18.29
C PHE A 542 -6.98 -19.14 19.17
N GLY A 543 -7.03 -17.83 18.87
CA GLY A 543 -6.32 -16.79 19.61
C GLY A 543 -4.82 -17.04 19.63
N SER A 544 -4.23 -17.09 20.83
CA SER A 544 -2.79 -17.35 21.01
C SER A 544 -2.41 -18.84 20.95
N ASN A 545 -3.39 -19.75 20.83
CA ASN A 545 -3.12 -21.18 20.81
C ASN A 545 -2.59 -21.62 19.45
N PRO A 546 -1.66 -22.59 19.40
CA PRO A 546 -1.10 -23.07 18.15
C PRO A 546 -2.14 -23.86 17.34
N TYR A 547 -2.23 -23.61 16.03
CA TYR A 547 -3.12 -24.35 15.14
C TYR A 547 -2.51 -24.51 13.75
N VAL A 548 -2.97 -25.53 13.01
CA VAL A 548 -2.55 -25.83 11.64
C VAL A 548 -3.79 -26.00 10.75
N ILE A 549 -3.85 -25.23 9.67
CA ILE A 549 -4.87 -25.28 8.62
C ILE A 549 -4.31 -26.06 7.44
N VAL A 550 -5.07 -27.03 6.95
CA VAL A 550 -4.77 -27.85 5.77
C VAL A 550 -5.89 -27.64 4.76
N GLU A 551 -5.58 -26.96 3.66
CA GLU A 551 -6.47 -26.81 2.50
C GLU A 551 -6.17 -27.91 1.49
N LYS A 552 -7.20 -28.65 1.10
CA LYS A 552 -7.11 -29.70 0.09
C LYS A 552 -7.90 -29.31 -1.15
N TYR A 553 -7.25 -29.44 -2.29
CA TYR A 553 -7.81 -29.11 -3.60
C TYR A 553 -8.08 -30.39 -4.41
N ASN A 554 -8.92 -30.28 -5.44
CA ASN A 554 -9.16 -31.37 -6.37
C ASN A 554 -7.85 -31.81 -7.04
N SER A 555 -7.69 -33.11 -7.24
CA SER A 555 -6.41 -33.67 -7.73
C SER A 555 -6.04 -33.14 -9.12
N GLY A 556 -4.76 -32.79 -9.29
CA GLY A 556 -4.19 -32.27 -10.54
C GLY A 556 -4.52 -30.81 -10.83
N LYS A 557 -4.99 -30.05 -9.82
CA LYS A 557 -5.45 -28.67 -9.99
C LYS A 557 -4.52 -27.61 -9.41
N SER A 558 -3.36 -28.01 -8.90
CA SER A 558 -2.27 -27.12 -8.47
C SER A 558 -2.76 -26.01 -7.53
N CYS A 559 -3.69 -26.37 -6.64
CA CYS A 559 -4.31 -25.47 -5.67
C CYS A 559 -4.97 -24.22 -6.27
N ALA A 560 -5.56 -24.34 -7.46
CA ALA A 560 -6.41 -23.29 -8.03
C ALA A 560 -7.57 -22.98 -7.07
N ALA A 561 -7.82 -21.70 -6.78
CA ALA A 561 -8.79 -21.28 -5.76
C ALA A 561 -10.20 -21.85 -5.98
N ALA A 562 -10.65 -21.97 -7.23
CA ALA A 562 -11.95 -22.53 -7.59
C ALA A 562 -12.06 -24.06 -7.38
N GLU A 563 -10.94 -24.73 -7.13
CA GLU A 563 -10.84 -26.19 -7.01
C GLU A 563 -10.63 -26.62 -5.55
N LEU A 564 -10.83 -25.70 -4.59
CA LEU A 564 -10.77 -26.01 -3.17
C LEU A 564 -11.89 -27.01 -2.84
N ALA A 565 -11.51 -28.18 -2.30
CA ALA A 565 -12.43 -29.25 -2.00
C ALA A 565 -12.83 -29.26 -0.51
N SER A 566 -11.86 -29.10 0.38
CA SER A 566 -12.08 -29.12 1.84
C SER A 566 -10.97 -28.39 2.57
N ILE A 567 -11.26 -27.91 3.78
CA ILE A 567 -10.26 -27.38 4.71
C ILE A 567 -10.36 -28.15 6.02
N THR A 568 -9.25 -28.45 6.66
CA THR A 568 -9.21 -29.01 8.01
C THR A 568 -8.29 -28.19 8.89
N THR A 569 -8.76 -27.79 10.07
CA THR A 569 -7.95 -27.04 11.04
C THR A 569 -7.79 -27.86 12.31
N TYR A 570 -6.55 -28.03 12.75
CA TYR A 570 -6.15 -28.83 13.90
C TYR A 570 -5.60 -27.92 15.00
N LEU A 571 -6.08 -28.08 16.25
CA LEU A 571 -5.37 -27.56 17.41
C LEU A 571 -4.01 -28.28 17.50
N ALA A 572 -2.93 -27.51 17.42
CA ALA A 572 -1.56 -28.01 17.32
C ALA A 572 -0.81 -27.87 18.65
N ASP A 573 -1.46 -28.27 19.74
CA ASP A 573 -0.92 -28.18 21.10
C ASP A 573 -0.13 -29.43 21.52
N GLY A 574 0.04 -30.44 20.65
CA GLY A 574 0.76 -31.68 20.96
C GLY A 574 0.00 -32.70 21.82
N LYS A 575 -1.23 -32.40 22.23
CA LYS A 575 -2.10 -33.34 22.97
C LYS A 575 -2.89 -34.24 22.01
N CYS A 576 -3.45 -35.31 22.55
CA CYS A 576 -4.38 -36.17 21.81
C CYS A 576 -5.77 -35.54 21.83
N HIS A 577 -6.32 -35.29 20.66
CA HIS A 577 -7.66 -34.74 20.48
C HIS A 577 -8.52 -35.69 19.65
N LYS A 578 -9.80 -35.79 19.96
CA LYS A 578 -10.72 -36.63 19.20
C LYS A 578 -11.16 -35.91 17.93
N THR A 579 -11.14 -36.61 16.79
CA THR A 579 -11.84 -36.12 15.59
C THR A 579 -13.30 -36.56 15.59
N ASP A 580 -13.59 -37.70 16.23
CA ASP A 580 -14.92 -38.26 16.44
C ASP A 580 -14.89 -39.24 17.63
N SER A 581 -15.94 -40.07 17.83
CA SER A 581 -15.99 -41.03 18.93
C SER A 581 -14.99 -42.19 18.83
N ALA A 582 -14.43 -42.44 17.64
CA ALA A 582 -13.58 -43.58 17.31
C ALA A 582 -12.17 -43.20 16.88
N LYS A 583 -11.92 -41.98 16.42
CA LYS A 583 -10.63 -41.53 15.87
C LYS A 583 -10.09 -40.31 16.60
N SER A 584 -8.78 -40.15 16.54
CA SER A 584 -8.07 -39.04 17.18
C SER A 584 -6.91 -38.55 16.33
N TYR A 585 -6.32 -37.44 16.77
CA TYR A 585 -5.13 -36.88 16.16
C TYR A 585 -4.22 -36.23 17.20
N ARG A 586 -2.95 -36.05 16.83
CA ARG A 586 -1.99 -35.18 17.49
C ARG A 586 -1.38 -34.25 16.45
N ALA A 587 -1.38 -32.95 16.73
CA ALA A 587 -0.72 -31.99 15.86
C ALA A 587 0.28 -31.14 16.65
N THR A 588 1.41 -30.81 16.03
CA THR A 588 2.41 -29.89 16.57
C THR A 588 2.84 -28.92 15.48
N ARG A 589 3.17 -27.69 15.87
CA ARG A 589 3.69 -26.63 15.01
C ARG A 589 4.92 -26.00 15.65
N SER A 590 6.02 -25.99 14.89
CA SER A 590 7.31 -25.44 15.31
C SER A 590 7.40 -23.93 15.05
N ALA A 591 8.38 -23.28 15.66
CA ALA A 591 8.62 -21.84 15.47
C ALA A 591 9.12 -21.46 14.07
N ASP A 592 9.68 -22.43 13.32
CA ASP A 592 10.07 -22.29 11.91
C ASP A 592 8.89 -22.53 10.94
N ASN A 593 7.66 -22.60 11.47
CA ASN A 593 6.42 -22.91 10.77
C ASN A 593 6.30 -24.33 10.23
N SER A 594 7.27 -25.23 10.47
CA SER A 594 7.07 -26.65 10.22
C SER A 594 5.97 -27.21 11.11
N ALA A 595 5.28 -28.26 10.65
CA ALA A 595 4.22 -28.90 11.42
C ALA A 595 4.23 -30.42 11.23
N SER A 596 3.66 -31.10 12.21
CA SER A 596 3.43 -32.54 12.17
C SER A 596 1.98 -32.79 12.55
N ILE A 597 1.25 -33.52 11.73
CA ILE A 597 -0.13 -33.92 11.97
C ILE A 597 -0.16 -35.44 11.90
N LYS A 598 -0.52 -36.09 13.00
CA LYS A 598 -0.66 -37.54 13.09
C LYS A 598 -2.12 -37.87 13.36
N THR A 599 -2.73 -38.66 12.50
CA THR A 599 -4.10 -39.16 12.71
C THR A 599 -4.06 -40.62 13.12
N TYR A 600 -5.01 -41.05 13.93
CA TYR A 600 -5.09 -42.38 14.52
C TYR A 600 -6.45 -43.00 14.26
N SER A 601 -6.49 -44.32 14.18
CA SER A 601 -7.73 -45.09 13.99
C SER A 601 -8.49 -45.37 15.28
N ASP A 602 -7.94 -44.98 16.43
CA ASP A 602 -8.60 -45.04 17.74
C ASP A 602 -8.78 -43.64 18.35
N ALA A 603 -9.53 -43.54 19.45
CA ALA A 603 -9.84 -42.26 20.11
C ALA A 603 -8.78 -41.80 21.15
N VAL A 604 -7.68 -42.54 21.31
CA VAL A 604 -6.67 -42.33 22.38
C VAL A 604 -5.25 -42.12 21.85
N CYS A 605 -5.10 -42.04 20.52
CA CYS A 605 -3.83 -41.86 19.83
C CYS A 605 -2.86 -43.03 20.04
N GLY A 606 -3.35 -44.27 20.01
CA GLY A 606 -2.55 -45.48 20.28
C GLY A 606 -2.20 -46.32 19.05
N THR A 607 -3.07 -46.38 18.04
CA THR A 607 -3.04 -47.35 16.94
C THR A 607 -3.37 -46.72 15.59
N GLY A 608 -2.84 -47.31 14.51
CA GLY A 608 -3.14 -46.92 13.12
C GLY A 608 -2.62 -45.54 12.73
N GLU A 609 -1.46 -45.14 13.24
CA GLU A 609 -0.85 -43.82 12.98
C GLU A 609 -0.66 -43.57 11.47
N THR A 610 -1.20 -42.45 10.98
CA THR A 610 -0.93 -41.92 9.64
C THR A 610 -0.34 -40.51 9.75
N PRO A 611 0.97 -40.33 9.51
CA PRO A 611 1.65 -39.05 9.65
C PRO A 611 1.54 -38.20 8.37
N THR A 612 1.34 -36.90 8.57
CA THR A 612 1.47 -35.84 7.56
C THR A 612 2.49 -34.84 8.09
N ALA A 613 3.66 -34.81 7.47
CA ALA A 613 4.73 -33.86 7.80
C ALA A 613 4.66 -32.64 6.89
N VAL A 614 4.88 -31.46 7.48
CA VAL A 614 4.88 -30.17 6.80
C VAL A 614 6.25 -29.54 7.01
N SER A 615 6.99 -29.32 5.93
CA SER A 615 8.30 -28.66 6.00
C SER A 615 8.15 -27.18 6.39
N ALA A 616 9.23 -26.59 6.89
CA ALA A 616 9.28 -25.15 7.18
C ALA A 616 8.97 -24.29 5.94
N SER A 617 9.42 -24.72 4.75
CA SER A 617 9.12 -24.05 3.48
C SER A 617 7.64 -24.10 3.13
N GLN A 618 7.00 -25.28 3.26
CA GLN A 618 5.56 -25.44 3.02
C GLN A 618 4.74 -24.55 3.96
N GLY A 619 5.09 -24.53 5.25
CA GLY A 619 4.39 -23.74 6.26
C GLY A 619 4.61 -22.23 6.19
N THR A 620 5.72 -21.77 5.59
CA THR A 620 6.06 -20.34 5.45
C THR A 620 5.51 -19.74 4.17
N ASP A 621 5.70 -20.42 3.04
CA ASP A 621 5.39 -19.85 1.73
C ASP A 621 3.91 -20.03 1.34
N HIS A 622 3.14 -20.79 2.15
CA HIS A 622 1.76 -21.21 1.85
C HIS A 622 1.63 -21.78 0.43
N THR A 623 2.70 -22.44 -0.04
CA THR A 623 2.82 -22.90 -1.42
C THR A 623 2.01 -24.17 -1.62
N CYS A 624 1.48 -24.31 -2.82
CA CYS A 624 0.81 -25.54 -3.20
C CYS A 624 1.82 -26.68 -3.31
N PHE A 625 1.58 -27.76 -2.58
CA PHE A 625 2.32 -29.01 -2.71
C PHE A 625 1.34 -30.16 -2.91
N SER A 626 1.39 -30.81 -4.08
CA SER A 626 0.52 -31.95 -4.42
C SER A 626 -0.95 -31.71 -4.08
N ASP A 627 -1.49 -30.57 -4.55
CA ASP A 627 -2.87 -30.11 -4.33
C ASP A 627 -3.24 -29.81 -2.86
N THR A 628 -2.24 -29.57 -2.00
CA THR A 628 -2.44 -29.20 -0.60
C THR A 628 -1.71 -27.90 -0.27
N LYS A 629 -2.34 -27.03 0.53
CA LYS A 629 -1.67 -25.90 1.20
C LYS A 629 -1.77 -26.08 2.70
N VAL A 630 -0.69 -25.79 3.42
CA VAL A 630 -0.66 -25.89 4.87
C VAL A 630 -0.09 -24.62 5.47
N TYR A 631 -0.79 -24.08 6.47
CA TYR A 631 -0.38 -22.87 7.19
C TYR A 631 -0.99 -22.85 8.59
N GLY A 632 -0.75 -21.81 9.39
CA GLY A 632 -1.31 -21.76 10.74
C GLY A 632 -0.72 -20.64 11.60
N GLY A 633 -1.04 -20.67 12.89
CA GLY A 633 -0.56 -19.69 13.87
C GLY A 633 -0.01 -20.36 15.13
N GLY A 634 0.82 -19.63 15.86
CA GLY A 634 1.41 -20.07 17.14
C GLY A 634 2.49 -21.16 17.02
N SER A 635 3.06 -21.52 18.16
CA SER A 635 4.03 -22.62 18.30
C SER A 635 3.63 -23.53 19.46
N THR A 636 3.81 -24.83 19.29
CA THR A 636 3.50 -25.82 20.32
C THR A 636 4.42 -25.62 21.53
N PRO A 637 3.87 -25.52 22.76
CA PRO A 637 4.68 -25.54 23.96
C PRO A 637 5.46 -26.85 24.09
N LEU A 638 6.66 -26.79 24.67
CA LEU A 638 7.37 -28.00 25.09
C LEU A 638 6.77 -28.54 26.39
N TYR A 639 6.38 -29.80 26.36
CA TYR A 639 5.99 -30.60 27.51
C TYR A 639 7.23 -31.15 28.20
N LEU A 640 7.15 -31.23 29.52
CA LEU A 640 8.25 -31.60 30.39
C LEU A 640 7.88 -32.86 31.16
N THR A 641 8.72 -33.89 31.04
CA THR A 641 8.65 -35.09 31.86
C THR A 641 9.81 -35.06 32.85
N SER A 642 9.48 -34.85 34.12
CA SER A 642 10.44 -34.70 35.21
C SER A 642 10.51 -35.95 36.06
N THR A 643 11.69 -36.55 36.17
CA THR A 643 12.01 -37.53 37.21
C THR A 643 12.38 -36.78 38.49
N VAL A 644 11.55 -36.90 39.51
CA VAL A 644 11.71 -36.28 40.82
C VAL A 644 12.31 -37.30 41.78
N SER A 645 13.42 -36.97 42.41
CA SER A 645 14.19 -37.85 43.30
C SER A 645 14.14 -37.35 44.74
N TYR A 646 14.06 -38.29 45.69
CA TYR A 646 13.98 -38.03 47.13
C TYR A 646 14.98 -38.89 47.90
N ASP A 647 15.56 -38.32 48.96
CA ASP A 647 16.51 -39.05 49.81
C ASP A 647 15.84 -39.94 50.87
N THR A 648 14.57 -39.68 51.16
CA THR A 648 13.78 -40.42 52.16
C THR A 648 12.55 -41.05 51.50
N ASN A 649 12.15 -42.21 52.02
CA ASN A 649 10.93 -42.87 51.59
C ASN A 649 9.73 -42.30 52.35
N THR A 650 9.15 -41.23 51.86
CA THR A 650 7.75 -40.93 52.14
C THR A 650 6.95 -41.62 51.05
N ASN A 651 6.10 -42.60 51.39
CA ASN A 651 5.41 -43.47 50.42
C ASN A 651 4.53 -42.75 49.37
N THR A 652 4.44 -41.42 49.41
CA THR A 652 3.76 -40.56 48.45
C THR A 652 4.76 -39.62 47.79
N CYS A 653 5.03 -39.83 46.50
CA CYS A 653 5.88 -39.01 45.61
C CYS A 653 5.30 -37.61 45.31
N SER A 654 4.61 -37.05 46.30
CA SER A 654 3.86 -35.80 46.28
C SER A 654 4.06 -35.03 47.60
N SER A 655 4.79 -35.59 48.57
CA SER A 655 5.04 -35.00 49.89
C SER A 655 6.51 -35.11 50.28
N GLY A 656 7.17 -33.98 50.47
CA GLY A 656 8.59 -33.88 50.81
C GLY A 656 9.36 -32.97 49.86
N VAL A 657 10.50 -32.44 50.31
CA VAL A 657 11.38 -31.61 49.48
C VAL A 657 12.19 -32.55 48.56
N PRO A 658 12.13 -32.39 47.22
CA PRO A 658 12.96 -33.17 46.31
C PRO A 658 14.45 -32.91 46.54
N SER A 659 15.29 -33.94 46.39
CA SER A 659 16.74 -33.76 46.32
C SER A 659 17.17 -33.39 44.90
N LEU A 660 16.71 -34.12 43.88
CA LEU A 660 17.05 -33.85 42.47
C LEU A 660 15.83 -33.94 41.57
N VAL A 661 15.70 -33.03 40.60
CA VAL A 661 14.72 -33.14 39.51
C VAL A 661 15.46 -33.16 38.18
N THR A 662 15.33 -34.23 37.41
CA THR A 662 15.86 -34.31 36.03
C THR A 662 14.72 -34.32 35.04
N THR A 663 14.75 -33.41 34.08
CA THR A 663 13.62 -33.16 33.18
C THR A 663 14.05 -33.31 31.73
N THR A 664 13.28 -34.11 31.00
CA THR A 664 13.35 -34.23 29.54
C THR A 664 12.27 -33.36 28.89
N THR A 665 12.55 -32.87 27.68
CA THR A 665 11.65 -32.03 26.90
C THR A 665 11.06 -32.84 25.76
N GLY A 666 9.78 -32.60 25.46
CA GLY A 666 9.08 -33.18 24.33
C GLY A 666 8.09 -32.18 23.74
N ASN A 667 7.68 -32.38 22.49
CA ASN A 667 6.66 -31.57 21.81
C ASN A 667 5.26 -32.20 21.87
N THR A 668 5.13 -33.35 22.54
CA THR A 668 3.87 -34.06 22.73
C THR A 668 3.63 -34.34 24.21
N ASP A 669 2.37 -34.22 24.63
CA ASP A 669 1.98 -34.56 25.99
C ASP A 669 1.74 -36.07 26.06
N THR A 670 2.76 -36.78 26.52
CA THR A 670 2.73 -38.22 26.80
C THR A 670 3.03 -38.51 28.27
N CYS A 671 3.17 -37.48 29.09
CA CYS A 671 3.61 -37.63 30.46
C CYS A 671 2.48 -38.13 31.34
N THR A 672 2.76 -39.14 32.16
CA THR A 672 1.83 -39.63 33.20
C THR A 672 2.50 -39.49 34.55
N ALA A 673 1.93 -38.66 35.43
CA ALA A 673 2.48 -38.43 36.75
C ALA A 673 2.37 -39.70 37.61
N SER A 674 3.42 -40.01 38.36
CA SER A 674 3.41 -41.15 39.27
C SER A 674 2.63 -40.80 40.54
N THR A 675 1.79 -41.72 41.01
CA THR A 675 1.06 -41.57 42.28
C THR A 675 1.87 -42.03 43.50
N ALA A 676 2.89 -42.87 43.29
CA ALA A 676 3.80 -43.37 44.32
C ALA A 676 5.25 -43.40 43.83
N CYS A 677 6.21 -43.33 44.78
CA CYS A 677 7.62 -43.45 44.45
C CYS A 677 8.02 -44.91 44.19
N THR A 678 9.05 -45.09 43.36
CA THR A 678 9.69 -46.38 43.10
C THR A 678 11.14 -46.36 43.61
N GLY A 679 11.66 -47.53 43.98
CA GLY A 679 13.05 -47.70 44.46
C GLY A 679 13.12 -48.46 45.79
N GLY A 680 14.12 -49.34 45.91
CA GLY A 680 14.38 -50.10 47.15
C GLY A 680 15.29 -49.36 48.15
N ALA A 681 15.94 -48.28 47.72
CA ALA A 681 16.80 -47.41 48.52
C ALA A 681 16.90 -46.03 47.85
N ALA A 682 17.34 -45.01 48.60
CA ALA A 682 17.54 -43.67 48.07
C ALA A 682 18.57 -43.67 46.90
N PRO A 683 18.30 -42.93 45.80
CA PRO A 683 17.16 -42.03 45.63
C PRO A 683 15.86 -42.76 45.24
N TYR A 684 14.76 -42.43 45.91
CA TYR A 684 13.40 -42.85 45.52
C TYR A 684 12.90 -41.91 44.43
N THR A 685 12.29 -42.44 43.37
CA THR A 685 11.92 -41.64 42.19
C THR A 685 10.45 -41.70 41.84
N GLY A 686 9.92 -40.59 41.35
CA GLY A 686 8.59 -40.47 40.74
C GLY A 686 8.62 -39.59 39.49
N THR A 687 7.52 -39.60 38.75
CA THR A 687 7.35 -38.78 37.54
C THR A 687 6.41 -37.61 37.81
N SER A 688 6.81 -36.40 37.41
CA SER A 688 5.98 -35.20 37.40
C SER A 688 5.88 -34.62 35.99
N CYS A 689 4.70 -34.12 35.64
CA CYS A 689 4.38 -33.60 34.32
C CYS A 689 4.17 -32.09 34.39
N SER A 690 4.87 -31.34 33.55
CA SER A 690 4.78 -29.89 33.51
C SER A 690 4.97 -29.33 32.10
N THR A 691 4.94 -28.01 31.96
CA THR A 691 5.27 -27.31 30.72
C THR A 691 6.42 -26.35 30.96
N VAL A 692 7.11 -25.92 29.90
CA VAL A 692 8.17 -24.89 30.03
C VAL A 692 7.68 -23.61 30.71
N SER A 693 6.39 -23.25 30.52
CA SER A 693 5.75 -22.09 31.16
C SER A 693 5.49 -22.28 32.66
N SER A 694 5.08 -23.48 33.10
CA SER A 694 4.75 -23.73 34.51
C SER A 694 5.96 -24.14 35.36
N TYR A 695 7.01 -24.69 34.75
CA TYR A 695 8.13 -25.35 35.43
C TYR A 695 8.72 -24.54 36.60
N LYS A 696 8.91 -23.23 36.44
CA LYS A 696 9.49 -22.38 37.49
C LYS A 696 8.58 -22.31 38.73
N ALA A 697 7.27 -22.18 38.52
CA ALA A 697 6.29 -22.17 39.60
C ALA A 697 6.18 -23.55 40.24
N ASP A 698 6.19 -24.60 39.42
CA ASP A 698 6.14 -26.00 39.88
C ASP A 698 7.34 -26.33 40.79
N MET A 699 8.55 -25.89 40.42
CA MET A 699 9.74 -26.05 41.26
C MET A 699 9.69 -25.20 42.52
N ALA A 700 9.19 -23.96 42.45
CA ALA A 700 9.02 -23.14 43.64
C ALA A 700 8.05 -23.78 44.66
N ALA A 701 6.98 -24.40 44.18
CA ALA A 701 6.05 -25.13 45.02
C ALA A 701 6.67 -26.42 45.59
N ALA A 702 7.37 -27.20 44.76
CA ALA A 702 7.97 -28.46 45.17
C ALA A 702 9.08 -28.30 46.23
N PHE A 703 9.94 -27.28 46.08
CA PHE A 703 11.04 -27.03 47.02
C PHE A 703 10.64 -26.13 48.21
N GLY A 704 9.52 -25.41 48.12
CA GLY A 704 9.04 -24.52 49.17
C GLY A 704 10.08 -23.48 49.58
N SER A 705 10.42 -23.44 50.87
CA SER A 705 11.44 -22.52 51.41
C SER A 705 12.89 -23.01 51.24
N SER A 706 13.09 -24.25 50.78
CA SER A 706 14.42 -24.82 50.61
C SER A 706 15.16 -24.18 49.44
N PRO A 707 16.47 -23.89 49.57
CA PRO A 707 17.25 -23.34 48.48
C PRO A 707 17.42 -24.35 47.35
N TYR A 708 17.26 -23.94 46.10
CA TYR A 708 17.42 -24.82 44.93
C TYR A 708 18.01 -24.08 43.72
N MET A 709 18.59 -24.84 42.80
CA MET A 709 19.20 -24.37 41.57
C MET A 709 18.67 -25.11 40.34
N ILE A 710 18.06 -24.39 39.41
CA ILE A 710 17.62 -24.85 38.10
C ILE A 710 18.71 -24.58 37.07
N VAL A 711 19.13 -25.61 36.35
CA VAL A 711 20.07 -25.56 35.23
C VAL A 711 19.34 -26.00 33.96
N LYS A 712 19.12 -25.08 33.02
CA LYS A 712 18.58 -25.37 31.69
C LYS A 712 19.73 -25.48 30.70
N LYS A 713 19.82 -26.60 29.99
CA LYS A 713 20.80 -26.83 28.92
C LYS A 713 20.13 -26.76 27.55
N TYR A 714 20.85 -26.20 26.59
CA TYR A 714 20.40 -26.06 25.21
C TYR A 714 21.38 -26.74 24.25
N THR A 715 20.94 -27.03 23.03
CA THR A 715 21.80 -27.53 21.96
C THR A 715 23.01 -26.59 21.78
N SER A 716 24.20 -27.17 21.66
CA SER A 716 25.43 -26.39 21.54
C SER A 716 25.40 -25.43 20.34
N GLY A 717 25.82 -24.18 20.56
CA GLY A 717 25.84 -23.12 19.56
C GLY A 717 24.51 -22.40 19.34
N MET A 718 23.43 -22.81 20.02
CA MET A 718 22.08 -22.29 19.78
C MET A 718 21.68 -21.13 20.70
N LYS A 719 22.59 -20.62 21.52
CA LYS A 719 22.43 -19.39 22.32
C LYS A 719 21.14 -19.36 23.13
N CYS A 720 20.75 -20.51 23.68
CA CYS A 720 19.49 -20.73 24.40
C CYS A 720 18.20 -20.39 23.64
N ALA A 721 18.15 -20.64 22.34
CA ALA A 721 16.89 -20.65 21.61
C ALA A 721 15.90 -21.62 22.31
N ALA A 722 14.68 -21.17 22.60
CA ALA A 722 13.72 -21.93 23.39
C ALA A 722 13.39 -23.31 22.80
N ALA A 723 13.34 -23.41 21.46
CA ALA A 723 13.13 -24.66 20.72
C ALA A 723 14.30 -25.65 20.81
N GLN A 724 15.46 -25.19 21.29
CA GLN A 724 16.69 -25.96 21.41
C GLN A 724 16.97 -26.38 22.85
N LEU A 725 15.96 -26.32 23.72
CA LEU A 725 16.07 -26.77 25.12
C LEU A 725 16.17 -28.30 25.16
N THR A 726 17.33 -28.81 25.57
CA THR A 726 17.64 -30.26 25.56
C THR A 726 17.41 -30.92 26.92
N GLY A 727 17.38 -30.15 28.00
CA GLY A 727 17.08 -30.70 29.32
C GLY A 727 17.09 -29.64 30.43
N ILE A 728 16.47 -29.99 31.55
CA ILE A 728 16.48 -29.17 32.77
C ILE A 728 16.86 -30.06 33.95
N THR A 729 17.78 -29.59 34.80
CA THR A 729 18.09 -30.25 36.07
C THR A 729 17.92 -29.27 37.21
N THR A 730 17.15 -29.63 38.23
CA THR A 730 16.99 -28.84 39.46
C THR A 730 17.65 -29.56 40.62
N TYR A 731 18.55 -28.87 41.32
CA TYR A 731 19.31 -29.38 42.45
C TYR A 731 18.83 -28.74 43.75
N LEU A 732 18.59 -29.52 44.80
CA LEU A 732 18.54 -29.01 46.17
C LEU A 732 19.91 -28.43 46.54
N ALA A 733 19.94 -27.19 47.03
CA ALA A 733 21.15 -26.42 47.28
C ALA A 733 21.32 -26.09 48.77
N ASP A 734 21.15 -27.10 49.62
CA ASP A 734 21.24 -26.98 51.09
C ASP A 734 22.67 -27.21 51.64
N GLY A 735 23.62 -27.55 50.76
CA GLY A 735 25.02 -27.84 51.08
C GLY A 735 25.29 -29.29 51.52
N ASN A 736 24.27 -30.13 51.61
CA ASN A 736 24.41 -31.54 51.97
C ASN A 736 24.76 -32.40 50.74
N CYS A 737 25.17 -33.64 51.03
CA CYS A 737 25.42 -34.65 49.99
C CYS A 737 24.14 -35.38 49.62
N HIS A 738 23.76 -35.36 48.34
CA HIS A 738 22.58 -36.03 47.81
C HIS A 738 22.96 -37.04 46.73
N LYS A 739 22.37 -38.24 46.78
CA LYS A 739 22.62 -39.29 45.78
C LYS A 739 21.91 -38.97 44.47
N THR A 740 22.61 -39.09 43.35
CA THR A 740 22.01 -39.04 42.00
C THR A 740 21.81 -40.43 41.41
N GLY A 741 22.37 -41.46 42.04
CA GLY A 741 22.27 -42.87 41.68
C GLY A 741 22.97 -43.75 42.72
N SER A 742 23.20 -45.02 42.41
CA SER A 742 23.86 -45.97 43.33
C SER A 742 25.34 -45.69 43.57
N SER A 743 26.01 -44.98 42.65
CA SER A 743 27.46 -44.74 42.67
C SER A 743 27.85 -43.28 42.42
N THR A 744 26.90 -42.35 42.45
CA THR A 744 27.16 -40.93 42.18
C THR A 744 26.33 -40.05 43.11
N SER A 745 26.89 -38.89 43.47
CA SER A 745 26.24 -37.91 44.32
C SER A 745 26.58 -36.49 43.88
N TYR A 746 25.93 -35.51 44.49
CA TYR A 746 26.25 -34.11 44.32
C TYR A 746 26.07 -33.35 45.64
N ALA A 747 26.72 -32.20 45.75
CA ALA A 747 26.45 -31.19 46.76
C ALA A 747 26.32 -29.83 46.06
N ALA A 748 25.33 -29.03 46.44
CA ALA A 748 25.11 -27.71 45.86
C ALA A 748 24.89 -26.64 46.92
N THR A 749 25.38 -25.44 46.66
CA THR A 749 25.19 -24.26 47.51
C THR A 749 24.81 -23.04 46.68
N ARG A 750 24.08 -22.11 47.31
CA ARG A 750 23.58 -20.87 46.73
C ARG A 750 23.71 -19.73 47.74
N SER A 751 24.40 -18.67 47.33
CA SER A 751 24.61 -17.44 48.08
C SER A 751 23.45 -16.46 47.94
N ALA A 752 23.45 -15.41 48.78
CA ALA A 752 22.42 -14.36 48.77
C ALA A 752 22.44 -13.50 47.50
N ASP A 753 23.63 -13.31 46.90
CA ASP A 753 23.82 -12.62 45.62
C ASP A 753 23.46 -13.48 44.40
N GLY A 754 22.97 -14.70 44.63
CA GLY A 754 22.60 -15.66 43.60
C GLY A 754 23.77 -16.44 43.00
N SER A 755 25.03 -16.19 43.41
CA SER A 755 26.15 -17.05 43.07
C SER A 755 25.93 -18.46 43.63
N ALA A 756 26.40 -19.49 42.92
CA ALA A 756 26.12 -20.87 43.28
C ALA A 756 27.26 -21.80 42.87
N VAL A 757 27.36 -22.93 43.56
CA VAL A 757 28.26 -24.03 43.23
C VAL A 757 27.45 -25.31 43.17
N ILE A 758 27.64 -26.11 42.13
CA ILE A 758 27.16 -27.49 42.05
C ILE A 758 28.38 -28.37 41.82
N GLN A 759 28.69 -29.23 42.80
CA GLN A 759 29.77 -30.19 42.73
C GLN A 759 29.17 -31.59 42.57
N SER A 760 29.47 -32.26 41.46
CA SER A 760 29.19 -33.68 41.29
C SER A 760 30.34 -34.53 41.83
N TYR A 761 30.05 -35.77 42.20
CA TYR A 761 30.99 -36.74 42.73
C TYR A 761 30.80 -38.11 42.06
N ASN A 762 31.90 -38.82 41.86
CA ASN A 762 31.94 -40.13 41.22
C ASN A 762 31.74 -41.30 42.22
N ASP A 763 31.28 -41.00 43.43
CA ASP A 763 30.80 -41.95 44.44
C ASP A 763 29.49 -41.46 45.07
N ALA A 764 28.83 -42.28 45.87
CA ALA A 764 27.53 -41.97 46.48
C ALA A 764 27.61 -41.20 47.83
N THR A 765 28.81 -40.80 48.25
CA THR A 765 29.13 -40.24 49.58
C THR A 765 29.80 -38.87 49.53
N CYS A 766 29.95 -38.29 48.34
CA CYS A 766 30.65 -37.03 48.12
C CYS A 766 32.13 -37.04 48.51
N GLY A 767 32.81 -38.19 48.37
CA GLY A 767 34.25 -38.32 48.69
C GLY A 767 35.19 -37.99 47.52
N THR A 768 34.80 -38.39 46.31
CA THR A 768 35.62 -38.38 45.09
C THR A 768 35.06 -37.34 44.13
N ALA A 769 35.70 -36.17 44.12
CA ALA A 769 35.24 -35.03 43.33
C ALA A 769 35.17 -35.36 41.83
N GLY A 770 34.03 -35.06 41.23
CA GLY A 770 33.80 -35.06 39.79
C GLY A 770 33.78 -33.62 39.23
N THR A 771 32.85 -33.35 38.32
CA THR A 771 32.71 -32.03 37.67
C THR A 771 32.12 -30.99 38.63
N ARG A 772 32.66 -29.76 38.55
CA ARG A 772 32.20 -28.59 39.29
C ARG A 772 31.62 -27.53 38.35
N LEU A 773 30.39 -27.10 38.61
CA LEU A 773 29.80 -25.93 37.98
C LEU A 773 29.80 -24.76 39.00
N THR A 774 30.45 -23.67 38.64
CA THR A 774 30.48 -22.43 39.43
C THR A 774 29.72 -21.34 38.69
N VAL A 775 28.79 -20.68 39.36
CA VAL A 775 27.98 -19.58 38.84
C VAL A 775 28.33 -18.33 39.63
N THR A 776 28.85 -17.31 38.96
CA THR A 776 29.15 -16.02 39.59
C THR A 776 27.89 -15.17 39.75
N ALA A 777 27.93 -14.16 40.61
CA ALA A 777 26.81 -13.22 40.77
C ALA A 777 26.47 -12.50 39.44
N ALA A 778 27.48 -12.16 38.62
CA ALA A 778 27.27 -11.54 37.31
C ALA A 778 26.54 -12.47 36.32
N GLN A 779 26.81 -13.77 36.38
CA GLN A 779 26.17 -14.78 35.53
C GLN A 779 24.69 -15.03 35.86
N THR A 780 24.17 -14.47 36.96
CA THR A 780 22.72 -14.48 37.24
C THR A 780 21.91 -13.67 36.24
N ALA A 781 22.58 -12.82 35.43
CA ALA A 781 22.00 -12.17 34.26
C ALA A 781 21.53 -13.16 33.18
N ASN A 782 21.95 -14.44 33.26
CA ASN A 782 21.49 -15.53 32.40
C ASN A 782 21.73 -15.27 30.90
N SER A 783 22.84 -14.62 30.56
CA SER A 783 23.33 -14.58 29.17
C SER A 783 23.68 -16.00 28.72
N CYS A 784 23.43 -16.28 27.45
CA CYS A 784 23.69 -17.58 26.84
C CYS A 784 24.94 -17.62 25.97
N ALA A 785 25.73 -16.55 26.04
CA ALA A 785 27.07 -16.52 25.51
C ALA A 785 28.07 -16.91 26.62
N ALA A 786 29.24 -17.41 26.22
CA ALA A 786 30.39 -17.56 27.11
C ALA A 786 31.03 -16.19 27.38
N ASP A 787 30.36 -15.37 28.19
CA ASP A 787 30.81 -14.04 28.59
C ASP A 787 30.73 -13.85 30.12
N GLY A 788 31.14 -12.68 30.62
CA GLY A 788 31.10 -12.39 32.07
C GLY A 788 29.69 -12.41 32.69
N ASN A 789 28.64 -12.37 31.87
CA ASN A 789 27.25 -12.33 32.29
C ASN A 789 26.51 -13.66 32.01
N GLY A 790 27.21 -14.67 31.49
CA GLY A 790 26.58 -15.87 30.94
C GLY A 790 27.41 -17.15 30.98
N ILE A 791 26.74 -18.25 30.65
CA ILE A 791 27.34 -19.57 30.43
C ILE A 791 26.86 -20.03 29.05
N ALA A 792 27.76 -20.47 28.18
CA ALA A 792 27.40 -20.90 26.84
C ALA A 792 26.27 -21.94 26.87
N ASP A 793 25.20 -21.67 26.12
CA ASP A 793 24.04 -22.54 25.93
C ASP A 793 23.41 -23.05 27.24
N THR A 794 23.55 -22.29 28.33
CA THR A 794 23.08 -22.70 29.66
C THR A 794 22.46 -21.51 30.39
N LYS A 795 21.25 -21.71 30.94
CA LYS A 795 20.64 -20.76 31.90
C LYS A 795 20.62 -21.36 33.29
N VAL A 796 21.01 -20.58 34.28
CA VAL A 796 21.08 -21.01 35.68
C VAL A 796 20.39 -19.98 36.57
N TYR A 797 19.39 -20.42 37.31
CA TYR A 797 18.64 -19.59 38.25
C TYR A 797 18.07 -20.46 39.36
N GLY A 798 17.58 -19.85 40.44
CA GLY A 798 17.14 -20.59 41.61
C GLY A 798 16.52 -19.68 42.65
N SER A 799 16.16 -20.25 43.79
CA SER A 799 15.59 -19.51 44.92
C SER A 799 16.26 -19.94 46.23
N GLY A 800 16.08 -19.13 47.26
CA GLY A 800 16.60 -19.39 48.61
C GLY A 800 18.10 -19.12 48.76
N LYS A 801 18.57 -19.30 50.00
CA LYS A 801 19.98 -19.16 50.38
C LYS A 801 20.36 -20.38 51.21
N THR A 802 21.49 -21.00 50.91
CA THR A 802 22.04 -22.08 51.73
C THR A 802 22.30 -21.55 53.14
N PRO A 803 21.76 -22.20 54.19
CA PRO A 803 22.15 -21.92 55.57
C PRO A 803 23.68 -22.05 55.72
N LYS A 804 24.30 -21.23 56.56
CA LYS A 804 25.74 -21.36 56.82
C LYS A 804 25.99 -22.72 57.46
N VAL A 805 26.70 -23.60 56.76
CA VAL A 805 27.21 -24.87 57.30
C VAL A 805 28.65 -24.66 57.77
N TYR A 806 28.94 -25.10 59.00
CA TYR A 806 30.27 -25.08 59.58
C TYR A 806 30.90 -26.46 59.39
N SER A 807 32.08 -26.55 58.78
CA SER A 807 32.88 -27.77 58.79
C SER A 807 33.78 -27.75 60.02
N SER A 808 33.60 -28.71 60.92
CA SER A 808 34.49 -28.90 62.07
C SER A 808 35.42 -30.08 61.78
N THR A 809 36.73 -29.82 61.78
CA THR A 809 37.73 -30.91 61.80
C THR A 809 37.85 -31.40 63.24
N LEU A 810 37.40 -32.63 63.48
CA LEU A 810 37.58 -33.28 64.78
C LEU A 810 39.00 -33.85 64.84
N TYR A 811 39.80 -33.37 65.78
CA TYR A 811 41.09 -33.96 66.13
C TYR A 811 40.87 -34.86 67.35
N PHE A 812 41.23 -36.14 67.24
CA PHE A 812 41.12 -37.10 68.33
C PHE A 812 42.51 -37.35 68.93
N ASP A 813 42.66 -37.18 70.25
CA ASP A 813 43.95 -37.35 70.95
C ASP A 813 44.35 -38.82 71.17
N THR A 814 43.43 -39.78 71.01
CA THR A 814 43.74 -41.21 71.04
C THR A 814 42.88 -42.00 70.06
N ASN A 815 43.49 -42.99 69.41
CA ASN A 815 42.81 -43.91 68.50
C ASN A 815 42.25 -45.10 69.29
N SER A 816 41.14 -44.88 70.01
CA SER A 816 40.42 -45.94 70.68
C SER A 816 39.16 -46.24 69.88
N ASN A 817 39.21 -47.22 68.99
CA ASN A 817 38.01 -47.78 68.37
C ASN A 817 37.15 -48.45 69.46
N ASN A 818 35.99 -47.86 69.74
CA ASN A 818 34.80 -48.57 70.20
C ASN A 818 33.56 -47.88 69.62
#